data_AF-A0A8F9XKU9-F1
#
_entry.id   AF-A0A8F9XKU9-F1
#
_cell.length_a   1.000
_cell.length_b   1.000
_cell.length_c   1.000
_cell.angle_alpha   90.00
_cell.angle_beta   90.00
_cell.angle_gamma   90.00
#
_symmetry.space_group_name_H-M   'P 1'
#
loop_
_entity.id
_entity.type
_entity.pdbx_description
1 polymer ?
#
loop_
_entity_poly.entity_id
_entity_poly.type
_entity_poly.pdbx_seq_one_letter_code
_entity_poly.pdbx_strand_id
1 'polypeptide(L)'
;MFSASPPLCFLLGFALTLTSAASAQLPTSAPMRPLVDLHTGYFPFHAENTTSPAAWSARRAAIRERVLLAAGLFPLPTKTPLHAVVHGRIERDDYTIDRVFFESFPGHYVTGNLYLPKSLPAGATMPGILSPHGHWPDGRFMDFGANSSAVKEQLATGAERFESGARAFLQARCVQLARMGCAVFIYDMLGYADSLQVAAHRDHRRDELCGDEPGTFGLLSPMADLRLESNFGWQTWNSIRALDFLLTVPGVDPSRLSCTGESGGGTQTLMLAAIDDRLATAFPAVMVSTAMQGGCLCENAAYLRLDQGNVDLAAAFAPKPMGLTAANDWTKELATKGFPDLQRLWTQLGHPENLTATFNTHWPHNYNQVSRATMYGFMSEHFHLGYSLPVLERDFVVSSPAELTVWNADHPKPSGQHVGGAHEEAVLKYWSEDADRQLAGRDDLVRRAWEIMIDNPAPDATDARFLSLSSPQPVAAGETRGEIKSAQTGATIPCAIFAPTNATPNGTIVLWLTDTNPAADAASATSAIAQLRAAGSVVVQPTLYLQGAAHQPLLPPADGDPERRGWESAACYTFGYNPTLLAQRVHDVATVVAWLKAEPKFSAAQLIVVGSSGAGPTAATAVALLPDQIARAVFALEGFRFAHVRDMVDPMFVPGAVKYGDVPALLRLGAAARPIVFDDAAHPTDDATLARAVLTAIAAPRH
;
A
#
# COMPACT_ATOMS: atom_id res chain seq x y z
N MET A 1 7.99 -0.67 79.23
CA MET A 1 8.48 0.14 80.36
C MET A 1 9.50 1.16 79.86
N PHE A 2 9.04 2.40 79.68
CA PHE A 2 9.69 3.68 80.03
C PHE A 2 11.20 3.84 79.75
N SER A 3 11.67 4.84 79.00
CA SER A 3 11.48 6.30 79.13
C SER A 3 12.11 6.99 77.89
N ALA A 4 11.38 7.78 77.07
CA ALA A 4 11.21 9.24 77.09
C ALA A 4 12.47 10.13 76.79
N SER A 5 12.51 10.65 75.54
CA SER A 5 12.97 11.92 74.87
C SER A 5 13.57 13.13 75.66
N PRO A 6 14.05 14.25 75.02
CA PRO A 6 14.75 14.61 73.72
C PRO A 6 15.89 15.67 73.97
N PRO A 7 16.28 16.71 73.13
CA PRO A 7 16.10 17.07 71.69
C PRO A 7 17.38 17.60 70.93
N LEU A 8 17.16 18.02 69.66
CA LEU A 8 17.83 19.09 68.86
C LEU A 8 18.96 18.76 67.83
N CYS A 9 18.67 19.15 66.58
CA CYS A 9 19.49 19.91 65.60
C CYS A 9 19.92 19.27 64.25
N PHE A 10 19.81 20.14 63.22
CA PHE A 10 20.34 20.11 61.83
C PHE A 10 19.52 19.30 60.79
N LEU A 11 19.11 19.80 59.61
CA LEU A 11 19.57 20.92 58.77
C LEU A 11 18.39 21.53 57.96
N LEU A 12 18.32 22.86 57.94
CA LEU A 12 17.48 23.67 57.05
C LEU A 12 18.17 23.84 55.69
N GLY A 13 17.39 23.67 54.62
CA GLY A 13 17.82 23.85 53.23
C GLY A 13 18.06 25.31 52.86
N PHE A 14 19.13 25.55 52.11
CA PHE A 14 19.33 26.75 51.32
C PHE A 14 18.86 26.45 49.89
N ALA A 15 17.69 26.98 49.51
CA ALA A 15 17.27 27.04 48.13
C ALA A 15 17.97 28.24 47.46
N LEU A 16 18.96 27.97 46.61
CA LEU A 16 19.45 28.95 45.64
C LEU A 16 18.45 28.97 44.48
N THR A 17 17.69 30.07 44.37
CA THR A 17 16.90 30.42 43.20
C THR A 17 17.84 30.91 42.09
N LEU A 18 18.31 29.98 41.26
CA LEU A 18 18.85 30.30 39.94
C LEU A 18 17.67 30.55 38.99
N THR A 19 17.33 31.83 38.79
CA THR A 19 16.45 32.25 37.69
C THR A 19 17.21 32.11 36.38
N SER A 20 17.14 30.93 35.75
CA SER A 20 17.39 30.81 34.32
C SER A 20 16.13 31.26 33.59
N ALA A 21 16.18 32.45 33.00
CA ALA A 21 15.26 32.84 31.95
C ALA A 21 15.57 31.97 30.72
N ALA A 22 15.01 30.75 30.69
CA ALA A 22 14.94 29.99 29.47
C ALA A 22 13.98 30.71 28.53
N SER A 23 14.51 31.37 27.49
CA SER A 23 13.66 31.72 26.34
C SER A 23 13.14 30.40 25.79
N ALA A 24 11.83 30.17 25.86
CA ALA A 24 11.20 29.07 25.15
C ALA A 24 11.35 29.35 23.64
N GLN A 25 12.48 28.93 23.07
CA GLN A 25 12.60 28.77 21.62
C GLN A 25 11.59 27.70 21.24
N LEU A 26 10.62 28.07 20.40
CA LEU A 26 9.78 27.12 19.69
C LEU A 26 10.72 26.09 19.04
N PRO A 27 10.50 24.77 19.21
CA PRO A 27 11.29 23.76 18.52
C PRO A 27 11.23 24.08 17.02
N THR A 28 12.38 24.44 16.45
CA THR A 28 12.51 24.93 15.07
C THR A 28 12.27 23.85 14.02
N SER A 29 12.14 22.60 14.43
CA SER A 29 11.64 21.50 13.61
C SER A 29 10.71 20.64 14.45
N ALA A 30 9.49 20.38 13.95
CA ALA A 30 8.68 19.29 14.48
C ALA A 30 9.54 18.00 14.43
N PRO A 31 9.57 17.18 15.49
CA PRO A 31 10.34 15.95 15.46
C PRO A 31 9.84 15.09 14.29
N MET A 32 10.77 14.52 13.52
CA MET A 32 10.41 13.61 12.44
C MET A 32 9.58 12.46 13.01
N ARG A 33 8.47 12.15 12.35
CA ARG A 33 7.65 10.99 12.70
C ARG A 33 8.52 9.73 12.49
N PRO A 34 8.59 8.78 13.44
CA PRO A 34 9.34 7.55 13.26
C PRO A 34 8.85 6.81 12.01
N LEU A 35 9.80 6.28 11.24
CA LEU A 35 9.45 5.51 10.06
C LEU A 35 9.21 4.05 10.34
N VAL A 36 8.38 3.49 9.48
CA VAL A 36 8.24 2.06 9.31
C VAL A 36 8.96 1.66 8.03
N ASP A 37 9.82 0.65 8.10
CA ASP A 37 10.45 0.05 6.93
C ASP A 37 10.28 -1.47 6.95
N LEU A 38 10.67 -2.12 5.84
CA LEU A 38 10.54 -3.57 5.67
C LEU A 38 11.32 -4.40 6.72
N HIS A 39 12.45 -3.90 7.22
CA HIS A 39 13.38 -4.65 8.06
C HIS A 39 13.16 -4.42 9.56
N THR A 40 12.66 -3.24 9.93
CA THR A 40 12.49 -2.82 11.33
C THR A 40 11.03 -2.69 11.75
N GLY A 41 10.11 -2.69 10.78
CA GLY A 41 8.68 -2.55 11.02
C GLY A 41 8.07 -3.74 11.76
N TYR A 42 7.13 -3.44 12.67
CA TYR A 42 6.26 -4.41 13.31
C TYR A 42 4.82 -4.11 12.92
N PHE A 43 4.12 -5.11 12.39
CA PHE A 43 2.79 -4.97 11.80
C PHE A 43 1.78 -5.84 12.56
N PRO A 44 1.38 -5.45 13.78
CA PRO A 44 0.40 -6.19 14.55
C PRO A 44 -0.98 -6.06 13.93
N PHE A 45 -1.82 -7.06 14.18
CA PHE A 45 -3.25 -6.92 13.93
C PHE A 45 -3.89 -6.12 15.07
N HIS A 46 -4.56 -5.05 14.72
CA HIS A 46 -5.17 -4.09 15.64
C HIS A 46 -6.53 -4.59 16.14
N ALA A 47 -6.74 -4.68 17.46
CA ALA A 47 -7.96 -5.26 18.04
C ALA A 47 -9.23 -4.43 17.78
N GLU A 48 -9.04 -3.12 17.60
CA GLU A 48 -10.04 -2.16 17.14
C GLU A 48 -10.64 -2.53 15.77
N ASN A 49 -9.91 -3.29 14.95
CA ASN A 49 -10.39 -3.76 13.65
C ASN A 49 -11.54 -4.77 13.76
N THR A 50 -11.78 -5.34 14.94
CA THR A 50 -12.75 -6.42 15.14
C THR A 50 -13.76 -6.11 16.26
N THR A 51 -14.14 -4.85 16.45
CA THR A 51 -15.09 -4.46 17.52
C THR A 51 -16.51 -4.99 17.29
N SER A 52 -16.90 -5.23 16.03
CA SER A 52 -18.17 -5.86 15.65
C SER A 52 -18.11 -6.45 14.23
N PRO A 53 -19.02 -7.35 13.82
CA PRO A 53 -19.10 -7.82 12.44
C PRO A 53 -19.28 -6.68 11.41
N ALA A 54 -20.02 -5.63 11.77
CA ALA A 54 -20.21 -4.45 10.91
C ALA A 54 -18.90 -3.64 10.77
N ALA A 55 -18.20 -3.41 11.88
CA ALA A 55 -16.89 -2.75 11.87
C ALA A 55 -15.86 -3.55 11.06
N TRP A 56 -15.85 -4.88 11.22
CA TRP A 56 -14.99 -5.76 10.42
C TRP A 56 -15.35 -5.71 8.94
N SER A 57 -16.64 -5.72 8.58
CA SER A 57 -17.06 -5.60 7.18
C SER A 57 -16.56 -4.30 6.54
N ALA A 58 -16.61 -3.18 7.27
CA ALA A 58 -16.07 -1.91 6.81
C ALA A 58 -14.54 -1.97 6.66
N ARG A 59 -13.83 -2.55 7.64
CA ARG A 59 -12.37 -2.74 7.57
C ARG A 59 -11.94 -3.64 6.43
N ARG A 60 -12.64 -4.76 6.21
CA ARG A 60 -12.42 -5.68 5.08
C ARG A 60 -12.56 -4.96 3.74
N ALA A 61 -13.60 -4.13 3.59
CA ALA A 61 -13.79 -3.32 2.39
C ALA A 61 -12.64 -2.32 2.19
N ALA A 62 -12.21 -1.63 3.25
CA ALA A 62 -11.09 -0.70 3.20
C ALA A 62 -9.77 -1.39 2.82
N ILE A 63 -9.48 -2.58 3.39
CA ILE A 63 -8.30 -3.38 3.03
C ILE A 63 -8.36 -3.74 1.54
N ARG A 64 -9.49 -4.25 1.06
CA ARG A 64 -9.68 -4.64 -0.33
C ARG A 64 -9.46 -3.47 -1.28
N GLU A 65 -10.06 -2.33 -1.01
CA GLU A 65 -9.89 -1.11 -1.81
C GLU A 65 -8.45 -0.64 -1.82
N ARG A 66 -7.76 -0.66 -0.67
CA ARG A 66 -6.34 -0.28 -0.58
C ARG A 66 -5.44 -1.23 -1.37
N VAL A 67 -5.68 -2.54 -1.31
CA VAL A 67 -4.91 -3.51 -2.12
C VAL A 67 -5.14 -3.28 -3.62
N LEU A 68 -6.39 -3.07 -4.03
CA LEU A 68 -6.71 -2.76 -5.43
C LEU A 68 -6.06 -1.45 -5.88
N LEU A 69 -6.09 -0.40 -5.07
CA LEU A 69 -5.45 0.88 -5.38
C LEU A 69 -3.93 0.74 -5.47
N ALA A 70 -3.29 0.13 -4.46
CA ALA A 70 -1.85 -0.10 -4.41
C ALA A 70 -1.37 -0.92 -5.62
N ALA A 71 -2.17 -1.90 -6.06
CA ALA A 71 -1.90 -2.69 -7.25
C ALA A 71 -2.11 -1.95 -8.58
N GLY A 72 -2.58 -0.69 -8.57
CA GLY A 72 -2.98 0.00 -9.80
C GLY A 72 -4.24 -0.60 -10.45
N LEU A 73 -5.02 -1.37 -9.69
CA LEU A 73 -6.21 -2.10 -10.13
C LEU A 73 -7.51 -1.44 -9.64
N PHE A 74 -7.45 -0.15 -9.30
CA PHE A 74 -8.61 0.69 -9.00
C PHE A 74 -8.76 1.82 -10.05
N PRO A 75 -9.74 1.75 -10.97
CA PRO A 75 -10.56 0.58 -11.30
C PRO A 75 -9.73 -0.55 -11.92
N LEU A 76 -10.31 -1.75 -11.98
CA LEU A 76 -9.66 -2.90 -12.62
C LEU A 76 -9.43 -2.61 -14.11
N PRO A 77 -8.28 -3.01 -14.69
CA PRO A 77 -8.10 -2.94 -16.14
C PRO A 77 -9.23 -3.65 -16.89
N THR A 78 -9.60 -3.14 -18.05
CA THR A 78 -10.58 -3.77 -18.92
C THR A 78 -10.06 -5.16 -19.32
N LYS A 79 -10.79 -6.22 -18.93
CA LYS A 79 -10.45 -7.60 -19.29
C LYS A 79 -10.56 -7.79 -20.80
N THR A 80 -9.48 -8.25 -21.41
CA THR A 80 -9.42 -8.66 -22.82
C THR A 80 -9.63 -10.18 -22.96
N PRO A 81 -9.88 -10.72 -24.17
CA PRO A 81 -9.87 -12.16 -24.38
C PRO A 81 -8.51 -12.75 -23.99
N LEU A 82 -8.51 -13.92 -23.35
CA LEU A 82 -7.28 -14.57 -22.89
C LEU A 82 -6.40 -15.06 -24.05
N HIS A 83 -6.97 -15.35 -25.22
CA HIS A 83 -6.23 -16.01 -26.31
C HIS A 83 -5.42 -17.23 -25.85
N ALA A 84 -6.01 -18.03 -24.95
CA ALA A 84 -5.31 -19.12 -24.28
C ALA A 84 -4.93 -20.24 -25.25
N VAL A 85 -3.69 -20.68 -25.18
CA VAL A 85 -3.15 -21.82 -25.91
C VAL A 85 -2.78 -22.90 -24.91
N VAL A 86 -3.41 -24.06 -25.03
CA VAL A 86 -3.13 -25.27 -24.25
C VAL A 86 -2.59 -26.32 -25.21
N HIS A 87 -1.33 -26.75 -25.02
CA HIS A 87 -0.65 -27.63 -25.98
C HIS A 87 0.37 -28.56 -25.32
N GLY A 88 0.98 -29.43 -26.13
CA GLY A 88 2.12 -30.25 -25.72
C GLY A 88 1.85 -31.15 -24.52
N ARG A 89 0.68 -31.79 -24.48
CA ARG A 89 0.26 -32.68 -23.39
C ARG A 89 1.31 -33.72 -23.07
N ILE A 90 1.69 -33.78 -21.80
CA ILE A 90 2.57 -34.78 -21.22
C ILE A 90 1.71 -35.80 -20.49
N GLU A 91 1.77 -37.03 -20.94
CA GLU A 91 1.10 -38.15 -20.29
C GLU A 91 1.93 -38.65 -19.08
N ARG A 92 1.24 -38.83 -17.96
CA ARG A 92 1.73 -39.54 -16.78
C ARG A 92 0.70 -40.61 -16.40
N ASP A 93 1.01 -41.39 -15.37
CA ASP A 93 0.19 -42.56 -15.03
C ASP A 93 -1.23 -42.16 -14.61
N ASP A 94 -1.35 -41.20 -13.70
CA ASP A 94 -2.60 -40.81 -13.04
C ASP A 94 -3.01 -39.34 -13.24
N TYR A 95 -2.17 -38.56 -13.93
CA TYR A 95 -2.43 -37.18 -14.29
C TYR A 95 -1.83 -36.85 -15.66
N THR A 96 -2.14 -35.66 -16.17
CA THR A 96 -1.53 -35.08 -17.36
C THR A 96 -0.98 -33.70 -17.03
N ILE A 97 -0.01 -33.24 -17.81
CA ILE A 97 0.52 -31.88 -17.74
C ILE A 97 0.37 -31.24 -19.11
N ASP A 98 -0.36 -30.14 -19.21
CA ASP A 98 -0.43 -29.33 -20.42
C ASP A 98 0.42 -28.07 -20.29
N ARG A 99 1.04 -27.65 -21.40
CA ARG A 99 1.74 -26.37 -21.49
C ARG A 99 0.72 -25.29 -21.82
N VAL A 100 0.77 -24.18 -21.09
CA VAL A 100 -0.23 -23.12 -21.21
C VAL A 100 0.44 -21.77 -21.31
N PHE A 101 -0.01 -20.97 -22.28
CA PHE A 101 0.20 -19.53 -22.24
C PHE A 101 -1.06 -18.79 -22.69
N PHE A 102 -1.28 -17.59 -22.15
CA PHE A 102 -2.43 -16.74 -22.47
C PHE A 102 -2.11 -15.26 -22.19
N GLU A 103 -2.88 -14.35 -22.77
CA GLU A 103 -2.72 -12.90 -22.59
C GLU A 103 -3.45 -12.38 -21.34
N SER A 104 -2.70 -11.73 -20.44
CA SER A 104 -3.29 -10.96 -19.33
C SER A 104 -3.48 -9.49 -19.69
N PHE A 105 -2.53 -8.92 -20.43
CA PHE A 105 -2.63 -7.68 -21.19
C PHE A 105 -2.39 -8.00 -22.67
N PRO A 106 -2.90 -7.18 -23.62
CA PRO A 106 -2.62 -7.37 -25.04
C PRO A 106 -1.14 -7.59 -25.32
N GLY A 107 -0.79 -8.74 -25.90
CA GLY A 107 0.58 -9.12 -26.24
C GLY A 107 1.50 -9.51 -25.08
N HIS A 108 1.03 -9.49 -23.82
CA HIS A 108 1.79 -10.00 -22.68
C HIS A 108 1.26 -11.35 -22.21
N TYR A 109 2.13 -12.36 -22.22
CA TYR A 109 1.80 -13.73 -21.91
C TYR A 109 2.07 -14.08 -20.45
N VAL A 110 1.05 -14.63 -19.80
CA VAL A 110 1.18 -15.47 -18.62
C VAL A 110 1.43 -16.89 -19.10
N THR A 111 2.49 -17.51 -18.60
CA THR A 111 2.93 -18.86 -18.96
C THR A 111 2.85 -19.80 -17.77
N GLY A 112 2.67 -21.10 -18.01
CA GLY A 112 2.58 -22.06 -16.93
C GLY A 112 2.27 -23.48 -17.38
N ASN A 113 2.01 -24.34 -16.41
CA ASN A 113 1.62 -25.73 -16.63
C ASN A 113 0.30 -26.04 -15.94
N LEU A 114 -0.62 -26.69 -16.67
CA LEU A 114 -1.90 -27.15 -16.17
C LEU A 114 -1.82 -28.65 -15.87
N TYR A 115 -1.96 -29.02 -14.61
CA TYR A 115 -2.00 -30.41 -14.16
C TYR A 115 -3.45 -30.84 -14.02
N LEU A 116 -3.83 -31.93 -14.71
CA LEU A 116 -5.20 -32.45 -14.69
C LEU A 116 -5.22 -33.92 -14.26
N PRO A 117 -6.23 -34.37 -13.49
CA PRO A 117 -6.48 -35.79 -13.26
C PRO A 117 -6.74 -36.49 -14.60
N LYS A 118 -6.18 -37.68 -14.79
CA LYS A 118 -6.40 -38.46 -16.01
C LYS A 118 -7.80 -39.07 -16.07
N SER A 119 -8.39 -39.34 -14.91
CA SER A 119 -9.73 -39.89 -14.78
C SER A 119 -10.45 -39.23 -13.61
N LEU A 120 -11.72 -38.89 -13.84
CA LEU A 120 -12.66 -38.46 -12.82
C LEU A 120 -13.82 -39.44 -12.74
N PRO A 121 -14.49 -39.57 -11.58
CA PRO A 121 -15.78 -40.24 -11.52
C PRO A 121 -16.75 -39.62 -12.54
N ALA A 122 -17.61 -40.46 -13.14
CA ALA A 122 -18.57 -39.98 -14.13
C ALA A 122 -19.48 -38.89 -13.53
N GLY A 123 -19.57 -37.74 -14.23
CA GLY A 123 -20.36 -36.59 -13.79
C GLY A 123 -19.69 -35.73 -12.70
N ALA A 124 -18.48 -36.05 -12.25
CA ALA A 124 -17.75 -35.23 -11.29
C ALA A 124 -17.17 -33.98 -11.97
N THR A 125 -17.29 -32.84 -11.28
CA THR A 125 -16.51 -31.63 -11.57
C THR A 125 -15.22 -31.62 -10.74
N MET A 126 -14.26 -30.79 -11.12
CA MET A 126 -12.98 -30.62 -10.44
C MET A 126 -12.93 -29.31 -9.66
N PRO A 127 -12.38 -29.28 -8.45
CA PRO A 127 -11.87 -28.04 -7.90
C PRO A 127 -10.76 -27.47 -8.79
N GLY A 128 -10.72 -26.14 -8.92
CA GLY A 128 -9.65 -25.41 -9.59
C GLY A 128 -8.70 -24.83 -8.55
N ILE A 129 -7.40 -25.14 -8.62
CA ILE A 129 -6.39 -24.63 -7.70
C ILE A 129 -5.33 -23.85 -8.46
N LEU A 130 -5.20 -22.55 -8.16
CA LEU A 130 -4.03 -21.77 -8.56
C LEU A 130 -2.85 -22.06 -7.64
N SER A 131 -1.67 -22.11 -8.25
CA SER A 131 -0.46 -22.50 -7.55
C SER A 131 0.72 -21.56 -7.81
N PRO A 132 0.63 -20.26 -7.44
CA PRO A 132 1.75 -19.34 -7.59
C PRO A 132 3.00 -19.86 -6.85
N HIS A 133 4.17 -19.58 -7.41
CA HIS A 133 5.46 -20.00 -6.85
C HIS A 133 6.19 -18.82 -6.21
N GLY A 134 7.07 -19.07 -5.23
CA GLY A 134 7.99 -18.06 -4.70
C GLY A 134 9.25 -17.86 -5.56
N HIS A 135 10.20 -17.12 -5.01
CA HIS A 135 11.43 -16.65 -5.68
C HIS A 135 12.56 -17.68 -5.73
N TRP A 136 12.25 -18.93 -6.08
CA TRP A 136 13.25 -19.97 -6.24
C TRP A 136 13.98 -19.84 -7.58
N PRO A 137 15.26 -20.28 -7.66
CA PRO A 137 15.97 -20.36 -8.94
C PRO A 137 15.14 -21.11 -9.99
N ASP A 138 15.11 -20.58 -11.22
CA ASP A 138 14.36 -21.10 -12.37
C ASP A 138 12.83 -21.14 -12.24
N GLY A 139 12.23 -20.53 -11.19
CA GLY A 139 10.78 -20.46 -11.02
C GLY A 139 10.17 -21.87 -11.05
N ARG A 140 8.99 -22.08 -11.65
CA ARG A 140 8.33 -23.41 -11.67
C ARG A 140 9.19 -24.59 -12.20
N PHE A 141 10.31 -24.31 -12.87
CA PHE A 141 11.25 -25.33 -13.36
C PHE A 141 12.23 -25.83 -12.30
N MET A 142 12.23 -25.30 -11.09
CA MET A 142 13.25 -25.60 -10.09
C MET A 142 13.45 -27.10 -9.88
N ASP A 143 14.72 -27.48 -9.84
CA ASP A 143 15.18 -28.83 -9.52
C ASP A 143 16.52 -28.71 -8.78
N PHE A 144 16.56 -29.13 -7.52
CA PHE A 144 17.81 -29.13 -6.74
C PHE A 144 18.86 -30.14 -7.26
N GLY A 145 18.50 -30.96 -8.25
CA GLY A 145 19.35 -31.98 -8.84
C GLY A 145 19.40 -33.26 -8.00
N ALA A 146 19.42 -34.41 -8.68
CA ALA A 146 19.58 -35.70 -8.01
C ALA A 146 20.89 -35.74 -7.20
N ASN A 147 20.85 -36.37 -6.03
CA ASN A 147 21.99 -36.52 -5.13
C ASN A 147 22.65 -35.23 -4.58
N SER A 148 22.03 -34.05 -4.75
CA SER A 148 22.56 -32.80 -4.18
C SER A 148 22.55 -32.82 -2.65
N SER A 149 23.34 -31.93 -2.02
CA SER A 149 23.35 -31.78 -0.55
C SER A 149 21.98 -31.41 -0.01
N ALA A 150 21.29 -30.47 -0.67
CA ALA A 150 19.95 -30.04 -0.30
C ALA A 150 18.93 -31.20 -0.34
N VAL A 151 18.98 -32.06 -1.35
CA VAL A 151 18.12 -33.25 -1.44
C VAL A 151 18.41 -34.24 -0.31
N LYS A 152 19.69 -34.55 -0.08
CA LYS A 152 20.11 -35.48 0.99
C LYS A 152 19.69 -34.98 2.38
N GLU A 153 19.84 -33.68 2.64
CA GLU A 153 19.45 -33.06 3.90
C GLU A 153 17.93 -33.12 4.11
N GLN A 154 17.13 -32.79 3.09
CA GLN A 154 15.67 -32.87 3.17
C GLN A 154 15.18 -34.29 3.45
N LEU A 155 15.79 -35.29 2.82
CA LEU A 155 15.47 -36.70 3.07
C LEU A 155 15.90 -37.14 4.48
N ALA A 156 17.11 -36.77 4.91
CA ALA A 156 17.64 -37.14 6.22
C ALA A 156 16.87 -36.51 7.39
N THR A 157 16.38 -35.28 7.21
CA THR A 157 15.58 -34.56 8.22
C THR A 157 14.10 -34.93 8.17
N GLY A 158 13.66 -35.73 7.20
CA GLY A 158 12.26 -36.07 7.00
C GLY A 158 11.40 -34.91 6.49
N ALA A 159 12.00 -33.81 6.03
CA ALA A 159 11.28 -32.73 5.35
C ALA A 159 10.59 -33.26 4.07
N GLU A 160 11.26 -34.19 3.39
CA GLU A 160 10.78 -34.86 2.18
C GLU A 160 10.96 -36.37 2.32
N ARG A 161 10.03 -37.14 1.74
CA ARG A 161 10.08 -38.62 1.74
C ARG A 161 10.68 -39.19 0.47
N PHE A 162 10.44 -38.54 -0.67
CA PHE A 162 10.87 -39.00 -1.98
C PHE A 162 11.91 -38.05 -2.57
N GLU A 163 12.88 -38.60 -3.31
CA GLU A 163 13.88 -37.79 -4.00
C GLU A 163 13.23 -36.82 -4.99
N SER A 164 12.16 -37.23 -5.66
CA SER A 164 11.39 -36.38 -6.58
C SER A 164 10.83 -35.12 -5.90
N GLY A 165 10.23 -35.27 -4.71
CA GLY A 165 9.73 -34.15 -3.90
C GLY A 165 10.85 -33.25 -3.40
N ALA A 166 11.94 -33.84 -2.92
CA ALA A 166 13.13 -33.09 -2.48
C ALA A 166 13.84 -32.33 -3.60
N ARG A 167 13.72 -32.81 -4.84
CA ARG A 167 14.24 -32.14 -6.04
C ARG A 167 13.32 -31.02 -6.50
N ALA A 168 12.04 -31.31 -6.68
CA ALA A 168 11.07 -30.46 -7.36
C ALA A 168 9.75 -30.37 -6.59
N PHE A 169 9.79 -29.79 -5.39
CA PHE A 169 8.64 -29.73 -4.48
C PHE A 169 7.42 -28.96 -5.04
N LEU A 170 7.63 -28.01 -5.97
CA LEU A 170 6.50 -27.37 -6.66
C LEU A 170 5.78 -28.29 -7.62
N GLN A 171 6.51 -29.17 -8.32
CA GLN A 171 5.89 -30.23 -9.11
C GLN A 171 5.17 -31.21 -8.18
N ALA A 172 5.78 -31.61 -7.05
CA ALA A 172 5.14 -32.50 -6.08
C ALA A 172 3.77 -31.98 -5.62
N ARG A 173 3.68 -30.68 -5.31
CA ARG A 173 2.44 -29.97 -4.96
C ARG A 173 1.36 -30.13 -6.04
N CYS A 174 1.71 -29.81 -7.28
CA CYS A 174 0.75 -29.83 -8.40
C CYS A 174 0.32 -31.25 -8.75
N VAL A 175 1.28 -32.19 -8.75
CA VAL A 175 1.05 -33.61 -9.05
C VAL A 175 0.11 -34.22 -8.03
N GLN A 176 0.35 -34.05 -6.74
CA GLN A 176 -0.49 -34.66 -5.72
C GLN A 176 -1.91 -34.08 -5.73
N LEU A 177 -2.07 -32.77 -5.91
CA LEU A 177 -3.40 -32.17 -6.06
C LEU A 177 -4.14 -32.65 -7.32
N ALA A 178 -3.45 -32.83 -8.45
CA ALA A 178 -4.05 -33.43 -9.65
C ALA A 178 -4.49 -34.88 -9.40
N ARG A 179 -3.67 -35.66 -8.69
CA ARG A 179 -4.03 -37.02 -8.24
C ARG A 179 -5.22 -37.05 -7.29
N MET A 180 -5.49 -35.94 -6.60
CA MET A 180 -6.66 -35.74 -5.73
C MET A 180 -7.93 -35.31 -6.48
N GLY A 181 -7.86 -35.18 -7.81
CA GLY A 181 -9.01 -34.81 -8.65
C GLY A 181 -9.16 -33.31 -8.90
N CYS A 182 -8.12 -32.51 -8.62
CA CYS A 182 -8.14 -31.07 -8.85
C CYS A 182 -7.49 -30.69 -10.19
N ALA A 183 -8.02 -29.68 -10.86
CA ALA A 183 -7.28 -28.98 -11.92
C ALA A 183 -6.33 -27.98 -11.26
N VAL A 184 -5.03 -28.08 -11.51
CA VAL A 184 -4.02 -27.24 -10.85
C VAL A 184 -3.24 -26.45 -11.88
N PHE A 185 -3.23 -25.13 -11.74
CA PHE A 185 -2.46 -24.27 -12.63
C PHE A 185 -1.37 -23.54 -11.86
N ILE A 186 -0.12 -23.94 -12.12
CA ILE A 186 1.09 -23.22 -11.69
C ILE A 186 1.52 -22.30 -12.83
N TYR A 187 1.66 -21.02 -12.53
CA TYR A 187 2.00 -19.99 -13.50
C TYR A 187 3.23 -19.22 -13.07
N ASP A 188 3.91 -18.70 -14.09
CA ASP A 188 5.15 -18.00 -13.96
C ASP A 188 4.93 -16.60 -13.39
N MET A 189 5.73 -16.29 -12.39
CA MET A 189 6.00 -14.93 -11.97
C MET A 189 6.64 -14.12 -13.13
N LEU A 190 6.40 -12.79 -13.18
CA LEU A 190 7.06 -11.92 -14.16
C LEU A 190 8.58 -12.11 -14.13
N GLY A 191 9.25 -12.20 -15.27
CA GLY A 191 10.70 -12.39 -15.31
C GLY A 191 11.20 -13.74 -14.80
N TYR A 192 10.33 -14.74 -14.59
CA TYR A 192 10.70 -16.10 -14.21
C TYR A 192 10.31 -17.12 -15.29
N ALA A 193 11.09 -18.22 -15.35
CA ALA A 193 10.83 -19.35 -16.22
C ALA A 193 10.56 -18.93 -17.68
N ASP A 194 9.35 -19.14 -18.21
CA ASP A 194 9.03 -18.75 -19.60
C ASP A 194 8.51 -17.30 -19.74
N SER A 195 8.19 -16.63 -18.63
CA SER A 195 7.64 -15.27 -18.57
C SER A 195 8.74 -14.21 -18.64
N LEU A 196 9.52 -14.21 -19.73
CA LEU A 196 10.71 -13.36 -19.90
C LEU A 196 10.48 -12.13 -20.80
N GLN A 197 9.23 -11.70 -20.99
CA GLN A 197 8.93 -10.47 -21.74
C GLN A 197 9.28 -9.20 -20.96
N VAL A 198 9.29 -9.28 -19.64
CA VAL A 198 9.70 -8.22 -18.72
C VAL A 198 10.96 -8.67 -17.99
N ALA A 199 11.84 -7.73 -17.64
CA ALA A 199 13.06 -8.02 -16.88
C ALA A 199 12.76 -8.59 -15.48
N ALA A 200 13.79 -9.10 -14.82
CA ALA A 200 13.67 -9.82 -13.55
C ALA A 200 13.01 -8.98 -12.43
N HIS A 201 12.37 -9.66 -11.48
CA HIS A 201 11.65 -9.07 -10.33
C HIS A 201 12.46 -8.18 -9.37
N ARG A 202 13.78 -8.15 -9.50
CA ARG A 202 14.72 -7.40 -8.65
C ARG A 202 15.65 -6.54 -9.51
N ASP A 203 15.03 -5.82 -10.44
CA ASP A 203 15.72 -4.89 -11.32
C ASP A 203 15.74 -3.48 -10.72
N HIS A 204 16.59 -2.63 -11.29
CA HIS A 204 16.78 -1.24 -10.91
C HIS A 204 16.06 -0.30 -11.88
N ARG A 205 15.91 0.95 -11.46
CA ARG A 205 15.45 2.03 -12.34
C ARG A 205 16.33 2.08 -13.60
N ARG A 206 15.69 2.23 -14.76
CA ARG A 206 16.34 2.41 -16.06
C ARG A 206 16.01 3.80 -16.59
N ASP A 207 17.04 4.64 -16.76
CA ASP A 207 16.87 6.03 -17.17
C ASP A 207 16.29 6.15 -18.58
N GLU A 208 16.60 5.20 -19.45
CA GLU A 208 16.04 5.13 -20.80
C GLU A 208 14.53 4.84 -20.83
N LEU A 209 13.93 4.45 -19.70
CA LEU A 209 12.50 4.18 -19.53
C LEU A 209 11.82 5.19 -18.58
N CYS A 210 12.37 6.40 -18.45
CA CYS A 210 11.84 7.46 -17.58
C CYS A 210 11.18 8.62 -18.35
N GLY A 211 10.54 8.34 -19.48
CA GLY A 211 9.76 9.34 -20.22
C GLY A 211 8.49 9.79 -19.51
N ASP A 212 7.83 10.78 -20.10
CA ASP A 212 6.78 11.56 -19.44
C ASP A 212 5.37 11.23 -19.96
N GLU A 213 5.29 10.49 -21.07
CA GLU A 213 4.05 10.22 -21.79
C GLU A 213 3.80 8.71 -21.91
N PRO A 214 2.52 8.24 -21.96
CA PRO A 214 2.20 6.84 -22.19
C PRO A 214 2.94 6.24 -23.40
N GLY A 215 3.69 5.17 -23.15
CA GLY A 215 4.53 4.51 -24.15
C GLY A 215 5.95 5.06 -24.28
N THR A 216 6.39 5.88 -23.33
CA THR A 216 7.78 6.36 -23.23
C THR A 216 8.42 6.07 -21.88
N PHE A 217 7.71 5.32 -21.02
CA PHE A 217 8.18 4.94 -19.70
C PHE A 217 7.90 3.46 -19.41
N GLY A 218 8.71 2.90 -18.51
CA GLY A 218 8.64 1.51 -18.06
C GLY A 218 8.51 1.41 -16.53
N LEU A 219 8.53 0.17 -16.03
CA LEU A 219 8.46 -0.11 -14.59
C LEU A 219 9.59 0.58 -13.83
N LEU A 220 9.33 0.96 -12.57
CA LEU A 220 10.27 1.67 -11.67
C LEU A 220 10.63 3.11 -12.10
N SER A 221 10.01 3.62 -13.16
CA SER A 221 10.09 5.05 -13.48
C SER A 221 9.19 5.87 -12.55
N PRO A 222 9.53 7.16 -12.31
CA PRO A 222 8.67 8.07 -11.58
C PRO A 222 7.25 8.14 -12.16
N MET A 223 7.11 8.13 -13.49
CA MET A 223 5.79 8.17 -14.13
C MET A 223 4.98 6.89 -13.89
N ALA A 224 5.61 5.71 -13.91
CA ALA A 224 4.95 4.46 -13.57
C ALA A 224 4.41 4.48 -12.13
N ASP A 225 5.19 4.99 -11.16
CA ASP A 225 4.74 5.15 -9.77
C ASP A 225 3.63 6.21 -9.63
N LEU A 226 3.75 7.36 -10.31
CA LEU A 226 2.72 8.40 -10.38
C LEU A 226 1.42 7.89 -11.04
N ARG A 227 1.47 6.75 -11.73
CA ARG A 227 0.31 6.05 -12.28
C ARG A 227 -0.06 4.75 -11.56
N LEU A 228 0.66 4.37 -10.50
CA LEU A 228 0.51 3.10 -9.77
C LEU A 228 0.66 1.85 -10.65
N GLU A 229 1.51 1.92 -11.66
CA GLU A 229 1.82 0.85 -12.59
C GLU A 229 3.11 0.14 -12.13
N SER A 230 2.97 -0.95 -11.39
CA SER A 230 4.10 -1.59 -10.68
C SER A 230 4.21 -3.09 -10.96
N ASN A 231 5.38 -3.69 -10.65
CA ASN A 231 5.59 -5.14 -10.72
C ASN A 231 4.57 -5.90 -9.85
N PHE A 232 4.28 -5.40 -8.65
CA PHE A 232 3.25 -5.96 -7.78
C PHE A 232 1.87 -5.91 -8.43
N GLY A 233 1.49 -4.76 -9.01
CA GLY A 233 0.21 -4.58 -9.68
C GLY A 233 0.03 -5.52 -10.86
N TRP A 234 1.05 -5.61 -11.71
CA TRP A 234 1.05 -6.48 -12.88
C TRP A 234 1.04 -7.96 -12.48
N GLN A 235 1.84 -8.37 -11.48
CA GLN A 235 1.81 -9.75 -10.98
C GLN A 235 0.45 -10.12 -10.36
N THR A 236 -0.17 -9.19 -9.64
CA THR A 236 -1.52 -9.36 -9.07
C THR A 236 -2.56 -9.49 -10.18
N TRP A 237 -2.47 -8.68 -11.23
CA TRP A 237 -3.31 -8.80 -12.42
C TRP A 237 -3.15 -10.16 -13.11
N ASN A 238 -1.91 -10.62 -13.30
CA ASN A 238 -1.63 -11.96 -13.84
C ASN A 238 -2.31 -13.06 -13.00
N SER A 239 -2.34 -12.90 -11.68
CA SER A 239 -3.04 -13.83 -10.77
C SER A 239 -4.56 -13.83 -10.98
N ILE A 240 -5.19 -12.65 -11.13
CA ILE A 240 -6.63 -12.53 -11.45
C ILE A 240 -6.94 -13.18 -12.80
N ARG A 241 -6.08 -12.96 -13.80
CA ARG A 241 -6.23 -13.49 -15.16
C ARG A 241 -5.95 -14.99 -15.24
N ALA A 242 -5.04 -15.51 -14.42
CA ALA A 242 -4.85 -16.95 -14.23
C ALA A 242 -6.10 -17.61 -13.64
N LEU A 243 -6.80 -16.94 -12.71
CA LEU A 243 -8.08 -17.45 -12.20
C LEU A 243 -9.17 -17.43 -13.27
N ASP A 244 -9.17 -16.40 -14.14
CA ASP A 244 -10.06 -16.36 -15.32
C ASP A 244 -9.76 -17.53 -16.28
N PHE A 245 -8.49 -17.84 -16.55
CA PHE A 245 -8.10 -18.98 -17.37
C PHE A 245 -8.55 -20.31 -16.75
N LEU A 246 -8.33 -20.50 -15.45
CA LEU A 246 -8.68 -21.74 -14.77
C LEU A 246 -10.18 -22.06 -14.88
N LEU A 247 -11.04 -21.03 -14.89
CA LEU A 247 -12.48 -21.17 -15.12
C LEU A 247 -12.86 -21.57 -16.55
N THR A 248 -11.94 -21.45 -17.52
CA THR A 248 -12.16 -21.93 -18.89
C THR A 248 -11.81 -23.42 -19.06
N VAL A 249 -11.12 -24.02 -18.08
CA VAL A 249 -10.72 -25.43 -18.14
C VAL A 249 -11.95 -26.33 -18.00
N PRO A 250 -12.21 -27.24 -18.97
CA PRO A 250 -13.37 -28.11 -18.92
C PRO A 250 -13.47 -28.92 -17.62
N GLY A 251 -14.64 -28.87 -16.99
CA GLY A 251 -14.92 -29.61 -15.76
C GLY A 251 -14.54 -28.89 -14.47
N VAL A 252 -13.87 -27.73 -14.52
CA VAL A 252 -13.62 -26.91 -13.32
C VAL A 252 -14.93 -26.34 -12.78
N ASP A 253 -15.12 -26.48 -11.47
CA ASP A 253 -16.27 -25.99 -10.73
C ASP A 253 -15.99 -24.56 -10.19
N PRO A 254 -16.76 -23.53 -10.61
CA PRO A 254 -16.55 -22.16 -10.19
C PRO A 254 -16.81 -21.94 -8.68
N SER A 255 -17.51 -22.85 -8.02
CA SER A 255 -17.73 -22.81 -6.56
C SER A 255 -16.62 -23.45 -5.75
N ARG A 256 -15.66 -24.15 -6.38
CA ARG A 256 -14.56 -24.87 -5.74
C ARG A 256 -13.20 -24.39 -6.24
N LEU A 257 -12.96 -23.09 -6.10
CA LEU A 257 -11.69 -22.46 -6.46
C LEU A 257 -10.81 -22.24 -5.23
N SER A 258 -9.51 -22.48 -5.38
CA SER A 258 -8.51 -22.21 -4.35
C SER A 258 -7.25 -21.58 -4.92
N CYS A 259 -6.43 -21.03 -4.03
CA CYS A 259 -5.10 -20.56 -4.34
C CYS A 259 -4.13 -21.00 -3.23
N THR A 260 -2.96 -21.52 -3.60
CA THR A 260 -1.90 -21.88 -2.65
C THR A 260 -0.50 -21.71 -3.23
N GLY A 261 0.37 -21.04 -2.49
CA GLY A 261 1.76 -20.77 -2.84
C GLY A 261 2.59 -20.51 -1.61
N GLU A 262 3.92 -20.60 -1.73
CA GLU A 262 4.85 -20.35 -0.62
C GLU A 262 5.63 -19.06 -0.83
N SER A 263 6.06 -18.41 0.26
CA SER A 263 6.92 -17.22 0.18
C SER A 263 6.28 -16.12 -0.68
N GLY A 264 6.93 -15.67 -1.75
CA GLY A 264 6.33 -14.77 -2.74
C GLY A 264 5.04 -15.30 -3.38
N GLY A 265 4.91 -16.61 -3.59
CA GLY A 265 3.64 -17.24 -3.98
C GLY A 265 2.60 -17.22 -2.87
N GLY A 266 3.03 -17.24 -1.61
CA GLY A 266 2.19 -16.98 -0.44
C GLY A 266 1.68 -15.54 -0.41
N THR A 267 2.52 -14.57 -0.79
CA THR A 267 2.12 -13.19 -1.02
C THR A 267 1.05 -13.10 -2.10
N GLN A 268 1.24 -13.72 -3.27
CA GLN A 268 0.20 -13.69 -4.32
C GLN A 268 -1.10 -14.38 -3.87
N THR A 269 -0.99 -15.45 -3.08
CA THR A 269 -2.16 -16.15 -2.53
C THR A 269 -2.97 -15.25 -1.60
N LEU A 270 -2.33 -14.53 -0.67
CA LEU A 270 -3.03 -13.67 0.27
C LEU A 270 -3.57 -12.40 -0.40
N MET A 271 -2.86 -11.84 -1.40
CA MET A 271 -3.37 -10.71 -2.18
C MET A 271 -4.64 -11.09 -2.96
N LEU A 272 -4.60 -12.23 -3.67
CA LEU A 272 -5.75 -12.71 -4.42
C LEU A 272 -6.94 -13.04 -3.50
N ALA A 273 -6.68 -13.62 -2.32
CA ALA A 273 -7.70 -13.86 -1.30
C ALA A 273 -8.36 -12.56 -0.82
N ALA A 274 -7.59 -11.48 -0.62
CA ALA A 274 -8.14 -10.19 -0.21
C ALA A 274 -9.02 -9.53 -1.29
N ILE A 275 -8.70 -9.72 -2.59
CA ILE A 275 -9.32 -8.96 -3.70
C ILE A 275 -10.19 -9.76 -4.65
N ASP A 276 -10.33 -11.08 -4.52
CA ASP A 276 -11.13 -11.90 -5.43
C ASP A 276 -12.10 -12.81 -4.69
N ASP A 277 -13.39 -12.46 -4.73
CA ASP A 277 -14.43 -13.20 -4.02
C ASP A 277 -14.73 -14.57 -4.64
N ARG A 278 -14.16 -14.91 -5.81
CA ARG A 278 -14.36 -16.22 -6.43
C ARG A 278 -13.66 -17.35 -5.70
N LEU A 279 -12.60 -17.07 -4.94
CA LEU A 279 -11.91 -18.10 -4.17
C LEU A 279 -12.83 -18.61 -3.04
N ALA A 280 -13.01 -19.92 -2.99
CA ALA A 280 -13.73 -20.61 -1.93
C ALA A 280 -12.81 -20.90 -0.73
N THR A 281 -11.53 -21.19 -0.99
CA THR A 281 -10.51 -21.41 0.04
C THR A 281 -9.18 -20.75 -0.35
N ALA A 282 -8.29 -20.51 0.62
CA ALA A 282 -6.94 -20.02 0.36
C ALA A 282 -5.92 -20.65 1.32
N PHE A 283 -4.71 -20.93 0.83
CA PHE A 283 -3.64 -21.50 1.64
C PHE A 283 -2.28 -20.81 1.37
N PRO A 284 -2.02 -19.62 1.92
CA PRO A 284 -0.72 -18.96 1.83
C PRO A 284 0.28 -19.63 2.78
N ALA A 285 1.32 -20.24 2.23
CA ALA A 285 2.35 -20.95 3.00
C ALA A 285 3.53 -20.04 3.33
N VAL A 286 4.01 -20.11 4.58
CA VAL A 286 5.25 -19.46 5.08
C VAL A 286 5.42 -17.99 4.68
N MET A 287 4.32 -17.22 4.73
CA MET A 287 4.34 -15.78 4.39
C MET A 287 3.64 -14.89 5.42
N VAL A 288 2.47 -15.29 5.91
CA VAL A 288 1.70 -14.46 6.87
C VAL A 288 2.51 -14.28 8.15
N SER A 289 2.87 -13.05 8.46
CA SER A 289 3.67 -12.70 9.65
C SER A 289 3.49 -11.24 10.05
N THR A 290 3.82 -10.93 11.29
CA THR A 290 3.89 -9.56 11.82
C THR A 290 5.25 -8.89 11.61
N ALA A 291 6.27 -9.64 11.17
CA ALA A 291 7.66 -9.20 11.15
C ALA A 291 8.25 -8.97 9.74
N MET A 292 7.71 -9.61 8.70
CA MET A 292 8.21 -9.45 7.32
C MET A 292 7.05 -9.40 6.33
N GLN A 293 7.09 -8.43 5.42
CA GLN A 293 5.95 -8.04 4.57
C GLN A 293 6.11 -8.35 3.07
N GLY A 294 7.26 -8.87 2.64
CA GLY A 294 7.60 -9.15 1.23
C GLY A 294 8.95 -8.54 0.87
N GLY A 295 9.84 -9.30 0.24
CA GLY A 295 11.23 -8.90 0.02
C GLY A 295 11.54 -8.61 -1.45
N CYS A 296 10.51 -8.35 -2.24
CA CYS A 296 10.62 -8.20 -3.69
C CYS A 296 9.63 -7.15 -4.21
N LEU A 297 9.92 -6.57 -5.38
CA LEU A 297 9.07 -5.56 -6.02
C LEU A 297 7.70 -6.13 -6.43
N CYS A 298 7.59 -7.44 -6.67
CA CYS A 298 6.32 -8.09 -6.96
C CYS A 298 5.47 -8.37 -5.70
N GLU A 299 5.99 -8.05 -4.52
CA GLU A 299 5.33 -8.26 -3.21
C GLU A 299 4.96 -6.95 -2.50
N ASN A 300 5.44 -5.82 -3.01
CA ASN A 300 5.29 -4.51 -2.40
C ASN A 300 4.79 -3.47 -3.41
N ALA A 301 3.97 -2.55 -2.93
CA ALA A 301 3.51 -1.40 -3.70
C ALA A 301 3.33 -0.20 -2.75
N ALA A 302 3.30 1.01 -3.33
CA ALA A 302 2.91 2.20 -2.59
C ALA A 302 1.54 2.00 -1.93
N TYR A 303 1.37 2.54 -0.73
CA TYR A 303 0.16 2.47 0.11
C TYR A 303 -0.20 1.10 0.69
N LEU A 304 0.44 0.00 0.28
CA LEU A 304 0.00 -1.37 0.63
C LEU A 304 -0.03 -1.65 2.15
N ARG A 305 0.84 -1.01 2.93
CA ARG A 305 1.07 -1.26 4.36
C ARG A 305 0.78 -0.06 5.25
N LEU A 306 0.08 0.94 4.74
CA LEU A 306 -0.44 2.01 5.59
C LEU A 306 -1.52 1.43 6.52
N ASP A 307 -1.24 1.47 7.82
CA ASP A 307 -2.11 0.95 8.89
C ASP A 307 -2.47 -0.55 8.71
N GLN A 308 -1.68 -1.35 7.99
CA GLN A 308 -1.98 -2.77 7.78
C GLN A 308 -0.76 -3.64 7.48
N GLY A 309 -0.81 -4.90 7.91
CA GLY A 309 0.22 -5.92 7.65
C GLY A 309 -0.31 -7.17 6.94
N ASN A 310 0.55 -8.17 6.77
CA ASN A 310 0.18 -9.46 6.18
C ASN A 310 -0.91 -10.18 6.96
N VAL A 311 -1.02 -9.92 8.27
CA VAL A 311 -2.11 -10.45 9.09
C VAL A 311 -3.45 -9.79 8.72
N ASP A 312 -3.52 -8.47 8.53
CA ASP A 312 -4.74 -7.80 8.04
C ASP A 312 -5.16 -8.30 6.66
N LEU A 313 -4.19 -8.45 5.75
CA LEU A 313 -4.46 -8.92 4.40
C LEU A 313 -4.98 -10.36 4.38
N ALA A 314 -4.41 -11.25 5.21
CA ALA A 314 -4.95 -12.59 5.41
C ALA A 314 -6.36 -12.54 6.04
N ALA A 315 -6.55 -11.67 7.03
CA ALA A 315 -7.83 -11.47 7.70
C ALA A 315 -8.93 -11.08 6.72
N ALA A 316 -8.64 -10.30 5.68
CA ALA A 316 -9.63 -9.86 4.67
C ALA A 316 -10.34 -11.02 3.93
N PHE A 317 -9.84 -12.25 4.02
CA PHE A 317 -10.53 -13.44 3.49
C PHE A 317 -11.63 -13.98 4.42
N ALA A 318 -11.65 -13.57 5.68
CA ALA A 318 -12.64 -14.01 6.65
C ALA A 318 -14.07 -13.70 6.17
N PRO A 319 -15.04 -14.62 6.37
CA PRO A 319 -14.94 -15.84 7.17
C PRO A 319 -14.63 -17.12 6.36
N LYS A 320 -14.14 -17.00 5.12
CA LYS A 320 -13.91 -18.16 4.26
C LYS A 320 -12.77 -19.05 4.79
N PRO A 321 -12.75 -20.35 4.43
CA PRO A 321 -11.69 -21.27 4.85
C PRO A 321 -10.28 -20.83 4.46
N MET A 322 -9.41 -20.61 5.45
CA MET A 322 -7.99 -20.32 5.26
C MET A 322 -7.10 -21.30 6.03
N GLY A 323 -6.09 -21.83 5.35
CA GLY A 323 -5.03 -22.62 5.97
C GLY A 323 -3.69 -21.89 5.92
N LEU A 324 -2.89 -21.98 6.97
CA LEU A 324 -1.59 -21.30 7.10
C LEU A 324 -0.48 -22.29 7.47
N THR A 325 0.75 -22.00 7.05
CA THR A 325 1.95 -22.69 7.58
C THR A 325 2.99 -21.69 8.04
N ALA A 326 3.77 -22.10 9.04
CA ALA A 326 4.96 -21.40 9.49
C ALA A 326 6.19 -22.33 9.52
N ALA A 327 7.36 -21.73 9.37
CA ALA A 327 8.66 -22.39 9.40
C ALA A 327 9.66 -21.59 10.27
N ASN A 328 10.92 -22.05 10.37
CA ASN A 328 11.99 -21.34 11.05
C ASN A 328 12.49 -20.15 10.21
N ASP A 329 11.61 -19.20 9.97
CA ASP A 329 11.84 -17.98 9.19
C ASP A 329 11.06 -16.81 9.84
N TRP A 330 10.73 -15.78 9.07
CA TRP A 330 9.93 -14.64 9.55
C TRP A 330 8.54 -15.03 10.08
N THR A 331 8.01 -16.20 9.73
CA THR A 331 6.73 -16.73 10.22
C THR A 331 6.85 -17.49 11.55
N LYS A 332 8.06 -17.71 12.09
CA LYS A 332 8.27 -18.53 13.29
C LYS A 332 7.48 -18.06 14.52
N GLU A 333 7.16 -16.77 14.60
CA GLU A 333 6.38 -16.18 15.69
C GLU A 333 4.87 -16.16 15.42
N LEU A 334 4.40 -16.63 14.26
CA LEU A 334 2.99 -16.54 13.86
C LEU A 334 2.04 -17.18 14.90
N ALA A 335 2.48 -18.27 15.53
CA ALA A 335 1.73 -18.98 16.57
C ALA A 335 1.40 -18.09 17.79
N THR A 336 2.28 -17.12 18.10
CA THR A 336 2.13 -16.23 19.25
C THR A 336 1.79 -14.79 18.87
N LYS A 337 2.06 -14.38 17.63
CA LYS A 337 1.82 -13.03 17.09
C LYS A 337 1.13 -13.13 15.73
N GLY A 338 -0.11 -12.68 15.60
CA GLY A 338 -0.88 -12.70 14.35
C GLY A 338 -1.93 -13.82 14.28
N PHE A 339 -1.56 -15.10 14.44
CA PHE A 339 -2.54 -16.19 14.37
C PHE A 339 -3.62 -16.13 15.46
N PRO A 340 -3.29 -15.84 16.74
CA PRO A 340 -4.32 -15.65 17.75
C PRO A 340 -5.30 -14.52 17.41
N ASP A 341 -4.88 -13.53 16.64
CA ASP A 341 -5.72 -12.40 16.20
C ASP A 341 -6.71 -12.86 15.12
N LEU A 342 -6.22 -13.63 14.14
CA LEU A 342 -7.07 -14.27 13.12
C LEU A 342 -8.08 -15.24 13.75
N GLN A 343 -7.66 -16.06 14.72
CA GLN A 343 -8.57 -16.99 15.41
C GLN A 343 -9.71 -16.25 16.12
N ARG A 344 -9.42 -15.13 16.79
CA ARG A 344 -10.45 -14.30 17.44
C ARG A 344 -11.43 -13.76 16.41
N LEU A 345 -10.95 -13.27 15.27
CA LEU A 345 -11.79 -12.78 14.18
C LEU A 345 -12.72 -13.88 13.63
N TRP A 346 -12.18 -15.05 13.24
CA TRP A 346 -13.01 -16.14 12.71
C TRP A 346 -14.04 -16.62 13.73
N THR A 347 -13.66 -16.69 15.01
CA THR A 347 -14.58 -17.03 16.11
C THR A 347 -15.70 -16.00 16.23
N GLN A 348 -15.37 -14.72 16.20
CA GLN A 348 -16.36 -13.64 16.28
C GLN A 348 -17.33 -13.62 15.09
N LEU A 349 -16.86 -14.02 13.91
CA LEU A 349 -17.69 -14.18 12.72
C LEU A 349 -18.48 -15.49 12.70
N GLY A 350 -18.34 -16.35 13.71
CA GLY A 350 -19.10 -17.59 13.86
C GLY A 350 -18.56 -18.77 13.06
N HIS A 351 -17.30 -18.71 12.60
CA HIS A 351 -16.67 -19.73 11.75
C HIS A 351 -15.28 -20.17 12.25
N PRO A 352 -15.07 -20.47 13.55
CA PRO A 352 -13.76 -20.85 14.06
C PRO A 352 -13.13 -22.07 13.34
N GLU A 353 -13.97 -22.96 12.78
CA GLU A 353 -13.57 -24.14 12.01
C GLU A 353 -12.91 -23.81 10.67
N ASN A 354 -13.15 -22.61 10.13
CA ASN A 354 -12.63 -22.19 8.83
C ASN A 354 -11.20 -21.64 8.89
N LEU A 355 -10.51 -21.71 10.02
CA LEU A 355 -9.13 -21.26 10.13
C LEU A 355 -8.24 -22.37 10.70
N THR A 356 -7.25 -22.77 9.91
CA THR A 356 -6.25 -23.78 10.33
C THR A 356 -4.84 -23.26 10.17
N ALA A 357 -3.92 -23.70 11.02
CA ALA A 357 -2.50 -23.40 10.87
C ALA A 357 -1.63 -24.57 11.32
N THR A 358 -0.48 -24.75 10.67
CA THR A 358 0.56 -25.71 11.08
C THR A 358 1.89 -24.98 11.28
N PHE A 359 2.50 -25.15 12.45
CA PHE A 359 3.72 -24.44 12.85
C PHE A 359 4.92 -25.39 12.85
N ASN A 360 5.53 -25.56 11.67
CA ASN A 360 6.66 -26.46 11.45
C ASN A 360 8.01 -25.72 11.62
N THR A 361 8.19 -25.03 12.75
CA THR A 361 9.29 -24.09 13.01
C THR A 361 10.65 -24.72 13.29
N HIS A 362 10.80 -26.03 13.11
CA HIS A 362 12.07 -26.74 13.21
C HIS A 362 12.75 -26.93 11.85
N TRP A 363 12.02 -26.83 10.74
CA TRP A 363 12.60 -26.75 9.40
C TRP A 363 12.80 -25.28 8.98
N PRO A 364 13.87 -24.97 8.22
CA PRO A 364 14.05 -23.66 7.58
C PRO A 364 12.89 -23.31 6.62
N HIS A 365 12.92 -22.13 6.01
CA HIS A 365 11.93 -21.67 5.02
C HIS A 365 11.60 -22.74 3.98
N ASN A 366 10.35 -23.21 3.93
CA ASN A 366 9.96 -24.38 3.13
C ASN A 366 8.48 -24.40 2.75
N TYR A 367 8.15 -25.22 1.74
CA TYR A 367 6.84 -25.83 1.60
C TYR A 367 7.00 -27.34 1.42
N ASN A 368 7.60 -27.96 2.43
CA ASN A 368 8.01 -29.35 2.42
C ASN A 368 6.82 -30.32 2.49
N GLN A 369 7.06 -31.62 2.33
CA GLN A 369 6.00 -32.63 2.29
C GLN A 369 5.08 -32.61 3.51
N VAL A 370 5.62 -32.37 4.71
CA VAL A 370 4.81 -32.31 5.94
C VAL A 370 3.83 -31.14 5.88
N SER A 371 4.31 -29.97 5.47
CA SER A 371 3.48 -28.78 5.27
C SER A 371 2.49 -28.95 4.11
N ARG A 372 2.88 -29.64 3.02
CA ARG A 372 1.99 -29.95 1.90
C ARG A 372 0.91 -30.95 2.29
N ALA A 373 1.21 -31.95 3.13
CA ALA A 373 0.22 -32.89 3.64
C ALA A 373 -0.90 -32.21 4.45
N THR A 374 -0.58 -31.18 5.24
CA THR A 374 -1.59 -30.31 5.87
C THR A 374 -2.46 -29.64 4.81
N MET A 375 -1.86 -29.04 3.78
CA MET A 375 -2.60 -28.37 2.71
C MET A 375 -3.50 -29.34 1.93
N TYR A 376 -3.00 -30.53 1.58
CA TYR A 376 -3.83 -31.55 0.93
C TYR A 376 -5.00 -31.98 1.80
N GLY A 377 -4.78 -32.14 3.11
CA GLY A 377 -5.84 -32.44 4.07
C GLY A 377 -6.91 -31.35 4.09
N PHE A 378 -6.48 -30.09 4.18
CA PHE A 378 -7.35 -28.92 4.09
C PHE A 378 -8.17 -28.89 2.79
N MET A 379 -7.54 -29.11 1.63
CA MET A 379 -8.26 -29.17 0.35
C MET A 379 -9.23 -30.35 0.30
N SER A 380 -8.84 -31.52 0.82
CA SER A 380 -9.70 -32.70 0.87
C SER A 380 -10.95 -32.46 1.71
N GLU A 381 -10.80 -31.81 2.85
CA GLU A 381 -11.90 -31.47 3.75
C GLU A 381 -12.86 -30.47 3.11
N HIS A 382 -12.36 -29.31 2.67
CA HIS A 382 -13.21 -28.22 2.19
C HIS A 382 -13.78 -28.43 0.78
N PHE A 383 -13.18 -29.30 -0.05
CA PHE A 383 -13.73 -29.69 -1.35
C PHE A 383 -14.31 -31.09 -1.40
N HIS A 384 -14.39 -31.77 -0.24
CA HIS A 384 -14.96 -33.10 -0.08
C HIS A 384 -14.37 -34.14 -1.06
N LEU A 385 -13.04 -34.17 -1.16
CA LEU A 385 -12.32 -35.03 -2.12
C LEU A 385 -12.31 -36.51 -1.71
N GLY A 386 -12.76 -36.84 -0.50
CA GLY A 386 -12.89 -38.22 -0.03
C GLY A 386 -11.59 -38.89 0.40
N TYR A 387 -10.52 -38.14 0.64
CA TYR A 387 -9.25 -38.70 1.14
C TYR A 387 -9.23 -38.76 2.67
N SER A 388 -8.71 -39.87 3.21
CA SER A 388 -8.40 -39.99 4.63
C SER A 388 -7.16 -39.17 5.01
N LEU A 389 -7.16 -38.60 6.21
CA LEU A 389 -6.05 -37.81 6.73
C LEU A 389 -5.05 -38.69 7.53
N PRO A 390 -3.73 -38.40 7.46
CA PRO A 390 -3.10 -37.41 6.59
C PRO A 390 -3.09 -37.88 5.12
N VAL A 391 -3.27 -36.94 4.18
CA VAL A 391 -3.11 -37.23 2.76
C VAL A 391 -1.62 -37.29 2.43
N LEU A 392 -1.12 -38.49 2.16
CA LEU A 392 0.29 -38.72 1.88
C LEU A 392 0.58 -38.65 0.38
N GLU A 393 1.67 -37.96 0.04
CA GLU A 393 2.20 -37.96 -1.32
C GLU A 393 2.64 -39.34 -1.78
N ARG A 394 2.56 -39.55 -3.09
CA ARG A 394 3.22 -40.66 -3.78
C ARG A 394 4.36 -40.10 -4.64
N ASP A 395 5.35 -40.94 -4.89
CA ASP A 395 6.46 -40.60 -5.78
C ASP A 395 5.96 -40.23 -7.19
N PHE A 396 6.76 -39.47 -7.94
CA PHE A 396 6.42 -39.00 -9.28
C PHE A 396 7.66 -38.80 -10.15
N VAL A 397 7.45 -38.76 -11.47
CA VAL A 397 8.50 -38.45 -12.44
C VAL A 397 8.68 -36.93 -12.52
N VAL A 398 9.84 -36.45 -12.07
CA VAL A 398 10.23 -35.04 -12.22
C VAL A 398 10.35 -34.73 -13.71
N SER A 399 9.58 -33.75 -14.17
CA SER A 399 9.63 -33.29 -15.55
C SER A 399 10.73 -32.24 -15.71
N SER A 400 11.50 -32.36 -16.78
CA SER A 400 12.60 -31.45 -17.10
C SER A 400 12.10 -30.08 -17.58
N PRO A 401 12.94 -29.02 -17.52
CA PRO A 401 12.59 -27.72 -18.10
C PRO A 401 12.22 -27.80 -19.58
N ALA A 402 12.90 -28.65 -20.36
CA ALA A 402 12.60 -28.87 -21.78
C ALA A 402 11.24 -29.54 -22.03
N GLU A 403 10.77 -30.38 -21.10
CA GLU A 403 9.41 -30.92 -21.14
C GLU A 403 8.37 -29.86 -20.76
N LEU A 404 8.68 -29.03 -19.77
CA LEU A 404 7.71 -28.10 -19.18
C LEU A 404 7.62 -26.74 -19.90
N THR A 405 8.61 -26.36 -20.71
CA THR A 405 8.59 -25.07 -21.41
C THR A 405 7.43 -24.96 -22.39
N VAL A 406 6.75 -23.83 -22.37
CA VAL A 406 5.61 -23.53 -23.23
C VAL A 406 6.05 -23.13 -24.64
N TRP A 407 7.32 -22.76 -24.80
CA TRP A 407 7.89 -22.34 -26.07
C TRP A 407 8.51 -23.52 -26.83
N ASN A 408 8.21 -23.62 -28.12
CA ASN A 408 8.79 -24.62 -29.02
C ASN A 408 8.81 -24.08 -30.47
N ALA A 409 9.02 -24.95 -31.47
CA ALA A 409 9.06 -24.54 -32.86
C ALA A 409 7.69 -24.03 -33.39
N ASP A 410 6.59 -24.61 -32.93
CA ASP A 410 5.22 -24.24 -33.33
C ASP A 410 4.69 -23.04 -32.52
N HIS A 411 5.24 -22.84 -31.32
CA HIS A 411 4.94 -21.76 -30.38
C HIS A 411 6.23 -21.03 -30.00
N PRO A 412 6.82 -20.23 -30.88
CA PRO A 412 8.09 -19.57 -30.62
C PRO A 412 7.96 -18.55 -29.48
N LYS A 413 9.03 -18.41 -28.68
CA LYS A 413 9.10 -17.40 -27.63
C LYS A 413 8.98 -15.98 -28.20
N PRO A 414 8.39 -15.03 -27.44
CA PRO A 414 8.42 -13.61 -27.81
C PRO A 414 9.85 -13.11 -28.05
N SER A 415 10.01 -12.18 -28.99
CA SER A 415 11.29 -11.57 -29.34
C SER A 415 11.12 -10.18 -29.95
N GLY A 416 12.23 -9.44 -30.15
CA GLY A 416 12.19 -8.10 -30.72
C GLY A 416 11.45 -7.12 -29.81
N GLN A 417 10.44 -6.44 -30.34
CA GLN A 417 9.64 -5.45 -29.61
C GLN A 417 8.68 -6.06 -28.57
N HIS A 418 8.54 -7.40 -28.54
CA HIS A 418 7.68 -8.11 -27.59
C HIS A 418 8.40 -8.55 -26.32
N VAL A 419 9.63 -8.06 -26.09
CA VAL A 419 10.42 -8.28 -24.88
C VAL A 419 11.15 -6.99 -24.46
N GLY A 420 11.52 -6.89 -23.19
CA GLY A 420 12.32 -5.78 -22.66
C GLY A 420 11.57 -4.44 -22.64
N GLY A 421 12.32 -3.33 -22.66
CA GLY A 421 11.76 -1.98 -22.50
C GLY A 421 10.62 -1.64 -23.46
N ALA A 422 10.74 -1.99 -24.74
CA ALA A 422 9.68 -1.73 -25.73
C ALA A 422 8.36 -2.47 -25.41
N HIS A 423 8.44 -3.67 -24.85
CA HIS A 423 7.28 -4.42 -24.40
C HIS A 423 6.67 -3.82 -23.14
N GLU A 424 7.51 -3.43 -22.19
CA GLU A 424 7.06 -2.74 -20.97
C GLU A 424 6.33 -1.44 -21.30
N GLU A 425 6.92 -0.57 -22.13
CA GLU A 425 6.30 0.67 -22.61
C GLU A 425 4.94 0.42 -23.27
N ALA A 426 4.83 -0.63 -24.11
CA ALA A 426 3.59 -0.96 -24.79
C ALA A 426 2.47 -1.38 -23.83
N VAL A 427 2.80 -2.21 -22.82
CA VAL A 427 1.80 -2.64 -21.83
C VAL A 427 1.41 -1.50 -20.90
N LEU A 428 2.39 -0.72 -20.41
CA LEU A 428 2.10 0.42 -19.55
C LEU A 428 1.30 1.49 -20.28
N LYS A 429 1.59 1.75 -21.56
CA LYS A 429 0.74 2.60 -22.41
C LYS A 429 -0.71 2.12 -22.44
N TYR A 430 -0.93 0.82 -22.70
CA TYR A 430 -2.28 0.26 -22.72
C TYR A 430 -2.98 0.44 -21.37
N TRP A 431 -2.28 0.12 -20.27
CA TRP A 431 -2.82 0.23 -18.92
C TRP A 431 -3.17 1.69 -18.59
N SER A 432 -2.28 2.62 -18.93
CA SER A 432 -2.48 4.06 -18.77
C SER A 432 -3.73 4.55 -19.50
N GLU A 433 -3.80 4.30 -20.82
CA GLU A 433 -4.92 4.74 -21.65
C GLU A 433 -6.25 4.10 -21.22
N ASP A 434 -6.21 2.85 -20.76
CA ASP A 434 -7.41 2.17 -20.24
C ASP A 434 -7.90 2.78 -18.93
N ALA A 435 -6.99 3.05 -17.99
CA ALA A 435 -7.33 3.73 -16.75
C ALA A 435 -7.91 5.13 -17.01
N ASP A 436 -7.30 5.90 -17.91
CA ASP A 436 -7.77 7.25 -18.27
C ASP A 436 -9.18 7.21 -18.86
N ARG A 437 -9.48 6.26 -19.75
CA ARG A 437 -10.83 6.06 -20.29
C ARG A 437 -11.84 5.69 -19.21
N GLN A 438 -11.47 4.83 -18.26
CA GLN A 438 -12.37 4.38 -17.20
C GLN A 438 -12.64 5.46 -16.14
N LEU A 439 -11.66 6.33 -15.88
CA LEU A 439 -11.74 7.41 -14.88
C LEU A 439 -12.36 8.69 -15.43
N ALA A 440 -12.45 8.84 -16.75
CA ALA A 440 -13.08 9.99 -17.39
C ALA A 440 -14.52 10.20 -16.89
N GLY A 441 -14.76 11.34 -16.21
CA GLY A 441 -16.06 11.70 -15.65
C GLY A 441 -16.45 10.96 -14.37
N ARG A 442 -15.55 10.17 -13.77
CA ARG A 442 -15.77 9.40 -12.53
C ARG A 442 -15.14 10.07 -11.32
N ASP A 443 -15.57 11.30 -11.03
CA ASP A 443 -15.09 12.08 -9.89
C ASP A 443 -15.34 11.36 -8.54
N ASP A 444 -16.32 10.45 -8.48
CA ASP A 444 -16.54 9.57 -7.32
C ASP A 444 -15.36 8.62 -7.07
N LEU A 445 -14.87 7.95 -8.12
CA LEU A 445 -13.70 7.06 -8.03
C LEU A 445 -12.42 7.84 -7.80
N VAL A 446 -12.26 8.97 -8.48
CA VAL A 446 -11.09 9.83 -8.34
C VAL A 446 -11.00 10.37 -6.91
N ARG A 447 -12.10 10.88 -6.35
CA ARG A 447 -12.16 11.30 -4.94
C ARG A 447 -11.79 10.15 -4.01
N ARG A 448 -12.41 8.98 -4.21
CA ARG A 448 -12.15 7.81 -3.35
C ARG A 448 -10.69 7.39 -3.39
N ALA A 449 -10.04 7.45 -4.56
CA ALA A 449 -8.63 7.16 -4.69
C ALA A 449 -7.76 8.16 -3.91
N TRP A 450 -8.04 9.47 -4.01
CA TRP A 450 -7.33 10.48 -3.22
C TRP A 450 -7.54 10.31 -1.72
N GLU A 451 -8.73 9.92 -1.26
CA GLU A 451 -8.97 9.60 0.16
C GLU A 451 -8.06 8.46 0.65
N ILE A 452 -7.91 7.40 -0.15
CA ILE A 452 -7.06 6.25 0.18
C ILE A 452 -5.56 6.60 0.10
N MET A 453 -5.14 7.37 -0.92
CA MET A 453 -3.72 7.75 -1.11
C MET A 453 -3.21 8.70 -0.03
N ILE A 454 -4.07 9.61 0.44
CA ILE A 454 -3.73 10.51 1.53
C ILE A 454 -3.82 9.76 2.87
N ASP A 455 -4.75 8.80 3.00
CA ASP A 455 -4.97 8.03 4.24
C ASP A 455 -5.33 8.94 5.43
N ASN A 456 -6.23 9.90 5.15
CA ASN A 456 -6.65 10.92 6.10
C ASN A 456 -8.01 10.57 6.71
N PRO A 457 -8.07 9.89 7.86
CA PRO A 457 -9.29 9.93 8.65
C PRO A 457 -9.45 11.38 9.10
N ALA A 458 -10.37 12.14 8.49
CA ALA A 458 -10.63 13.50 8.93
C ALA A 458 -10.88 13.46 10.46
N PRO A 459 -10.01 14.10 11.27
CA PRO A 459 -10.08 13.93 12.71
C PRO A 459 -11.42 14.49 13.21
N ASP A 460 -12.02 13.83 14.20
CA ASP A 460 -13.24 14.37 14.80
C ASP A 460 -12.92 15.74 15.41
N ALA A 461 -13.91 16.63 15.42
CA ALA A 461 -13.77 17.99 15.96
C ALA A 461 -13.22 18.00 17.42
N THR A 462 -13.43 16.92 18.17
CA THR A 462 -12.93 16.76 19.55
C THR A 462 -11.46 16.38 19.65
N ASP A 463 -10.87 15.91 18.56
CA ASP A 463 -9.53 15.33 18.53
C ASP A 463 -8.43 16.37 18.35
N ALA A 464 -8.77 17.57 17.89
CA ALA A 464 -7.81 18.65 17.68
C ALA A 464 -7.97 19.76 18.73
N ARG A 465 -6.89 20.10 19.44
CA ARG A 465 -6.92 21.13 20.51
C ARG A 465 -5.75 22.10 20.40
N PHE A 466 -6.04 23.39 20.57
CA PHE A 466 -5.03 24.43 20.66
C PHE A 466 -4.43 24.53 22.07
N LEU A 467 -3.11 24.46 22.15
CA LEU A 467 -2.33 24.61 23.37
C LEU A 467 -1.45 25.85 23.25
N SER A 468 -1.59 26.77 24.20
CA SER A 468 -0.73 27.96 24.29
C SER A 468 0.61 27.60 24.93
N LEU A 469 1.73 27.98 24.30
CA LEU A 469 3.08 27.63 24.72
C LEU A 469 3.76 28.66 25.64
N SER A 470 3.23 29.88 25.78
CA SER A 470 3.90 30.95 26.54
C SER A 470 2.91 31.89 27.23
N SER A 471 3.27 32.34 28.44
CA SER A 471 2.74 33.59 29.01
C SER A 471 2.87 34.72 27.98
N PRO A 472 1.91 35.67 27.90
CA PRO A 472 1.84 36.66 26.85
C PRO A 472 3.02 37.65 26.95
N GLN A 473 4.16 37.32 26.36
CA GLN A 473 5.04 38.33 25.82
C GLN A 473 4.42 38.75 24.49
N PRO A 474 4.07 40.04 24.30
CA PRO A 474 3.46 40.49 23.05
C PRO A 474 4.48 40.31 21.91
N VAL A 475 4.31 39.26 21.10
CA VAL A 475 5.12 39.01 19.90
C VAL A 475 4.92 40.16 18.90
N ALA A 476 3.66 40.61 18.75
CA ALA A 476 3.20 41.86 18.16
C ALA A 476 1.72 42.09 18.56
N ALA A 477 1.17 43.31 18.42
CA ALA A 477 -0.21 43.60 18.76
C ALA A 477 -1.20 42.74 17.95
N GLY A 478 -1.94 41.85 18.64
CA GLY A 478 -2.96 40.98 18.04
C GLY A 478 -2.45 39.69 17.42
N GLU A 479 -1.20 39.26 17.69
CA GLU A 479 -0.67 37.94 17.31
C GLU A 479 -0.67 36.99 18.51
N THR A 480 -1.04 35.72 18.29
CA THR A 480 -0.96 34.64 19.29
C THR A 480 -0.30 33.43 18.65
N ARG A 481 0.72 32.86 19.32
CA ARG A 481 1.40 31.64 18.88
C ARG A 481 1.12 30.48 19.82
N GLY A 482 1.00 29.28 19.29
CA GLY A 482 0.81 28.05 20.05
C GLY A 482 0.93 26.83 19.16
N GLU A 483 0.45 25.70 19.64
CA GLU A 483 0.45 24.42 18.93
C GLU A 483 -0.95 23.84 18.88
N ILE A 484 -1.32 23.25 17.75
CA ILE A 484 -2.52 22.42 17.63
C ILE A 484 -2.07 20.96 17.77
N LYS A 485 -2.62 20.24 18.75
CA LYS A 485 -2.34 18.82 18.95
C LYS A 485 -3.49 17.96 18.47
N SER A 486 -3.16 16.95 17.66
CA SER A 486 -4.06 15.86 17.29
C SER A 486 -3.98 14.76 18.34
N ALA A 487 -5.09 14.46 19.01
CA ALA A 487 -5.20 13.35 19.95
C ALA A 487 -5.12 11.99 19.22
N GLN A 488 -5.59 11.94 17.98
CA GLN A 488 -5.59 10.74 17.15
C GLN A 488 -4.19 10.33 16.69
N THR A 489 -3.40 11.30 16.19
CA THR A 489 -2.08 11.01 15.61
C THR A 489 -0.91 11.35 16.53
N GLY A 490 -1.16 12.07 17.64
CA GLY A 490 -0.13 12.66 18.48
C GLY A 490 0.64 13.81 17.82
N ALA A 491 0.30 14.17 16.57
CA ALA A 491 0.94 15.25 15.84
C ALA A 491 0.76 16.58 16.56
N THR A 492 1.82 17.39 16.54
CA THR A 492 1.85 18.73 17.13
C THR A 492 2.22 19.71 16.03
N ILE A 493 1.32 20.65 15.75
CA ILE A 493 1.40 21.57 14.61
C ILE A 493 1.56 22.99 15.16
N PRO A 494 2.75 23.59 15.09
CA PRO A 494 2.93 25.00 15.46
C PRO A 494 2.02 25.89 14.62
N CYS A 495 1.44 26.92 15.23
CA CYS A 495 0.49 27.80 14.55
C CYS A 495 0.57 29.23 15.08
N ALA A 496 0.50 30.19 14.16
CA ALA A 496 0.29 31.61 14.46
C ALA A 496 -1.14 32.02 14.13
N ILE A 497 -1.76 32.79 15.01
CA ILE A 497 -3.11 33.35 14.84
C ILE A 497 -3.01 34.87 14.94
N PHE A 498 -3.50 35.54 13.90
CA PHE A 498 -3.53 36.99 13.82
C PHE A 498 -4.97 37.50 13.92
N ALA A 499 -5.25 38.24 14.99
CA ALA A 499 -6.54 38.88 15.23
C ALA A 499 -6.74 40.11 14.33
N PRO A 500 -8.00 40.45 13.99
CA PRO A 500 -8.34 41.69 13.30
C PRO A 500 -7.80 42.92 14.01
N THR A 501 -7.45 43.97 13.26
CA THR A 501 -7.04 45.26 13.85
C THR A 501 -8.23 46.17 14.16
N ASN A 502 -9.38 45.94 13.52
CA ASN A 502 -10.60 46.73 13.71
C ASN A 502 -11.57 46.03 14.69
N ALA A 503 -12.42 46.83 15.36
CA ALA A 503 -13.32 46.35 16.42
C ALA A 503 -14.48 45.44 15.94
N THR A 504 -14.74 45.33 14.64
CA THR A 504 -15.83 44.51 14.09
C THR A 504 -15.26 43.41 13.20
N PRO A 505 -15.20 42.15 13.69
CA PRO A 505 -14.83 41.01 12.86
C PRO A 505 -15.82 40.82 11.70
N ASN A 506 -15.32 40.48 10.52
CA ASN A 506 -16.14 40.22 9.33
C ASN A 506 -16.68 38.78 9.26
N GLY A 507 -16.47 37.98 10.32
CA GLY A 507 -16.89 36.58 10.39
C GLY A 507 -16.13 35.65 9.44
N THR A 508 -14.90 36.00 9.02
CA THR A 508 -14.06 35.19 8.14
C THR A 508 -12.76 34.78 8.83
N ILE A 509 -12.39 33.52 8.64
CA ILE A 509 -11.08 32.96 8.98
C ILE A 509 -10.36 32.61 7.68
N VAL A 510 -9.14 33.09 7.54
CA VAL A 510 -8.25 32.77 6.43
C VAL A 510 -7.18 31.81 6.95
N LEU A 511 -7.24 30.56 6.51
CA LEU A 511 -6.18 29.58 6.73
C LEU A 511 -5.13 29.76 5.62
N TRP A 512 -4.02 30.40 5.97
CA TRP A 512 -2.94 30.75 5.05
C TRP A 512 -1.83 29.70 5.09
N LEU A 513 -1.73 28.90 4.03
CA LEU A 513 -0.72 27.86 3.85
C LEU A 513 0.41 28.40 2.95
N THR A 514 1.64 28.15 3.35
CA THR A 514 2.87 28.49 2.61
C THR A 514 3.88 27.37 2.80
N ASP A 515 4.82 27.18 1.86
CA ASP A 515 5.94 26.25 2.05
C ASP A 515 7.19 26.95 2.65
N THR A 516 7.16 28.27 2.87
CA THR A 516 8.24 29.01 3.53
C THR A 516 8.12 28.91 5.06
N ASN A 517 9.21 28.67 5.80
CA ASN A 517 9.15 28.44 7.25
C ASN A 517 8.84 29.74 8.05
N PRO A 518 7.61 29.94 8.56
CA PRO A 518 7.19 31.18 9.19
C PRO A 518 7.74 31.32 10.62
N ALA A 519 8.25 30.23 11.19
CA ALA A 519 8.82 30.20 12.53
C ALA A 519 10.31 30.58 12.54
N ALA A 520 11.02 30.38 11.43
CA ALA A 520 12.40 30.81 11.24
C ALA A 520 12.50 32.28 10.79
N ASP A 521 11.53 32.74 10.02
CA ASP A 521 11.43 34.15 9.63
C ASP A 521 10.83 34.94 10.81
N ALA A 522 11.66 35.69 11.52
CA ALA A 522 11.24 36.62 12.59
C ALA A 522 10.34 37.79 12.08
N ALA A 523 9.76 37.69 10.89
CA ALA A 523 8.94 38.71 10.27
C ALA A 523 7.47 38.56 10.69
N SER A 524 7.06 39.48 11.56
CA SER A 524 5.70 40.02 11.68
C SER A 524 4.88 39.89 10.39
N ALA A 525 3.60 39.54 10.51
CA ALA A 525 2.55 39.60 9.49
C ALA A 525 2.98 40.24 8.16
N THR A 526 3.11 39.43 7.09
CA THR A 526 3.38 39.94 5.75
C THR A 526 2.37 41.05 5.38
N SER A 527 2.71 41.91 4.42
CA SER A 527 1.80 42.97 3.97
C SER A 527 0.41 42.42 3.59
N ALA A 528 0.34 41.19 3.08
CA ALA A 528 -0.87 40.43 2.82
C ALA A 528 -1.68 40.13 4.09
N ILE A 529 -1.04 39.56 5.12
CA ILE A 529 -1.69 39.28 6.41
C ILE A 529 -2.20 40.57 7.05
N ALA A 530 -1.40 41.64 7.01
CA ALA A 530 -1.81 42.96 7.52
C ALA A 530 -3.07 43.50 6.82
N GLN A 531 -3.17 43.36 5.50
CA GLN A 531 -4.36 43.76 4.73
C GLN A 531 -5.61 42.97 5.14
N LEU A 532 -5.49 41.66 5.30
CA LEU A 532 -6.61 40.80 5.71
C LEU A 532 -7.09 41.11 7.14
N ARG A 533 -6.15 41.38 8.06
CA ARG A 533 -6.47 41.80 9.43
C ARG A 533 -7.19 43.15 9.46
N ALA A 534 -6.76 44.09 8.63
CA ALA A 534 -7.41 45.39 8.48
C ALA A 534 -8.82 45.28 7.91
N ALA A 535 -9.08 44.29 7.05
CA ALA A 535 -10.40 44.00 6.52
C ALA A 535 -11.33 43.25 7.50
N GLY A 536 -10.87 42.96 8.72
CA GLY A 536 -11.70 42.33 9.76
C GLY A 536 -11.59 40.80 9.85
N SER A 537 -10.68 40.17 9.11
CA SER A 537 -10.49 38.71 9.11
C SER A 537 -9.51 38.25 10.20
N VAL A 538 -9.75 37.05 10.72
CA VAL A 538 -8.74 36.30 11.49
C VAL A 538 -7.86 35.55 10.48
N VAL A 539 -6.54 35.61 10.64
CA VAL A 539 -5.62 34.82 9.80
C VAL A 539 -4.96 33.75 10.67
N VAL A 540 -4.96 32.52 10.19
CA VAL A 540 -4.39 31.34 10.86
C VAL A 540 -3.32 30.80 9.94
N GLN A 541 -2.09 30.68 10.43
CA GLN A 541 -0.94 30.23 9.67
C GLN A 541 -0.24 29.10 10.43
N PRO A 542 -0.50 27.83 10.06
CA PRO A 542 0.22 26.70 10.62
C PRO A 542 1.61 26.56 9.99
N THR A 543 2.53 25.96 10.75
CA THR A 543 3.78 25.39 10.24
C THR A 543 3.54 23.89 10.01
N LEU A 544 3.34 23.51 8.76
CA LEU A 544 3.06 22.14 8.35
C LEU A 544 4.30 21.23 8.51
N TYR A 545 4.06 19.92 8.51
CA TYR A 545 5.10 18.92 8.62
C TYR A 545 6.21 19.13 7.59
N LEU A 546 7.45 19.26 8.09
CA LEU A 546 8.67 19.50 7.31
C LEU A 546 8.51 20.59 6.24
N GLN A 547 7.87 21.70 6.62
CA GLN A 547 7.73 22.87 5.76
C GLN A 547 9.09 23.39 5.29
N GLY A 548 9.21 23.67 3.99
CA GLY A 548 10.45 24.10 3.34
C GLY A 548 11.46 22.97 3.06
N ALA A 549 11.09 21.71 3.25
CA ALA A 549 11.96 20.59 2.90
C ALA A 549 12.22 20.53 1.38
N ALA A 550 13.50 20.38 1.01
CA ALA A 550 13.90 20.23 -0.40
C ALA A 550 13.71 18.80 -0.93
N HIS A 551 13.59 17.83 -0.03
CA HIS A 551 13.42 16.42 -0.35
C HIS A 551 12.43 15.77 0.61
N GLN A 552 11.80 14.68 0.16
CA GLN A 552 11.15 13.74 1.05
C GLN A 552 12.17 13.33 2.12
N PRO A 553 11.81 13.37 3.41
CA PRO A 553 12.79 13.24 4.49
C PRO A 553 13.55 11.91 4.52
N LEU A 554 13.07 10.89 3.79
CA LEU A 554 13.30 9.49 4.14
C LEU A 554 13.30 8.54 2.94
N LEU A 555 13.93 8.94 1.83
CA LEU A 555 14.43 7.89 0.94
C LEU A 555 15.61 7.22 1.61
N PRO A 556 15.85 5.93 1.33
CA PRO A 556 17.15 5.33 1.59
C PRO A 556 18.26 6.33 1.23
N PRO A 557 19.35 6.44 2.02
CA PRO A 557 20.50 7.19 1.57
C PRO A 557 20.83 6.74 0.14
N ALA A 558 21.02 7.72 -0.74
CA ALA A 558 21.38 7.52 -2.14
C ALA A 558 22.48 6.47 -2.29
N ASP A 559 22.43 5.71 -3.37
CA ASP A 559 23.43 4.75 -3.87
C ASP A 559 24.78 4.84 -3.12
N GLY A 560 24.99 3.93 -2.16
CA GLY A 560 26.18 4.00 -1.30
C GLY A 560 26.17 3.16 -0.02
N ASP A 561 25.02 2.63 0.39
CA ASP A 561 24.97 1.56 1.41
C ASP A 561 25.33 0.22 0.74
N PRO A 562 26.50 -0.38 1.04
CA PRO A 562 26.93 -1.63 0.42
C PRO A 562 26.05 -2.84 0.79
N GLU A 563 25.17 -2.72 1.80
CA GLU A 563 24.25 -3.80 2.19
C GLU A 563 22.89 -3.71 1.48
N ARG A 564 22.48 -2.52 0.99
CA ARG A 564 21.21 -2.34 0.26
C ARG A 564 21.37 -2.59 -1.23
N ARG A 565 20.43 -3.32 -1.81
CA ARG A 565 20.41 -3.61 -3.25
C ARG A 565 19.76 -2.45 -3.99
N GLY A 566 20.22 -2.12 -5.21
CA GLY A 566 19.72 -0.98 -5.98
C GLY A 566 18.20 -0.93 -6.16
N TRP A 567 17.51 -2.08 -6.20
CA TRP A 567 16.04 -2.16 -6.29
C TRP A 567 15.30 -1.85 -4.99
N GLU A 568 15.96 -1.95 -3.83
CA GLU A 568 15.39 -1.58 -2.52
C GLU A 568 15.22 -0.07 -2.37
N SER A 569 15.75 0.72 -3.32
CA SER A 569 15.49 2.14 -3.44
C SER A 569 14.11 2.49 -4.03
N ALA A 570 13.40 1.51 -4.60
CA ALA A 570 12.12 1.76 -5.26
C ALA A 570 11.08 2.40 -4.31
N ALA A 571 10.23 3.26 -4.86
CA ALA A 571 9.23 4.04 -4.15
C ALA A 571 8.35 3.21 -3.21
N CYS A 572 8.03 1.96 -3.57
CA CYS A 572 7.21 1.07 -2.75
C CYS A 572 7.83 0.74 -1.38
N TYR A 573 9.15 0.77 -1.22
CA TYR A 573 9.80 0.48 0.07
C TYR A 573 9.76 1.65 1.05
N THR A 574 9.47 2.86 0.57
CA THR A 574 9.19 4.02 1.42
C THR A 574 7.69 4.23 1.53
N PHE A 575 7.01 4.44 0.40
CA PHE A 575 5.60 4.84 0.36
C PHE A 575 4.63 3.66 0.49
N GLY A 576 5.12 2.42 0.47
CA GLY A 576 4.33 1.25 0.87
C GLY A 576 4.00 1.28 2.36
N TYR A 577 4.86 1.89 3.17
CA TYR A 577 4.81 1.84 4.64
C TYR A 577 4.52 3.21 5.28
N ASN A 578 4.79 4.30 4.56
CA ASN A 578 4.75 5.65 5.10
C ASN A 578 3.96 6.58 4.18
N PRO A 579 3.11 7.47 4.72
CA PRO A 579 2.44 8.49 3.92
C PRO A 579 3.45 9.44 3.26
N THR A 580 3.11 9.95 2.07
CA THR A 580 3.93 10.96 1.37
C THR A 580 4.01 12.26 2.17
N LEU A 581 5.01 13.10 1.92
CA LEU A 581 5.09 14.41 2.58
C LEU A 581 3.84 15.27 2.32
N LEU A 582 3.29 15.24 1.09
CA LEU A 582 2.02 15.90 0.80
C LEU A 582 0.88 15.36 1.66
N ALA A 583 0.77 14.04 1.83
CA ALA A 583 -0.26 13.43 2.68
C ALA A 583 -0.13 13.89 4.15
N GLN A 584 1.09 13.87 4.70
CA GLN A 584 1.36 14.36 6.06
C GLN A 584 0.96 15.84 6.23
N ARG A 585 1.28 16.68 5.24
CA ARG A 585 0.90 18.11 5.25
C ARG A 585 -0.61 18.30 5.13
N VAL A 586 -1.30 17.48 4.34
CA VAL A 586 -2.76 17.47 4.25
C VAL A 586 -3.40 17.02 5.58
N HIS A 587 -2.81 16.06 6.30
CA HIS A 587 -3.25 15.66 7.65
C HIS A 587 -3.15 16.82 8.64
N ASP A 588 -2.06 17.59 8.58
CA ASP A 588 -1.90 18.77 9.41
C ASP A 588 -2.96 19.83 9.08
N VAL A 589 -3.21 20.08 7.79
CA VAL A 589 -4.29 20.99 7.36
C VAL A 589 -5.65 20.51 7.86
N ALA A 590 -5.98 19.23 7.71
CA ALA A 590 -7.24 18.66 8.19
C ALA A 590 -7.40 18.77 9.71
N THR A 591 -6.32 18.56 10.47
CA THR A 591 -6.30 18.76 11.93
C THR A 591 -6.59 20.22 12.30
N VAL A 592 -5.98 21.18 11.60
CA VAL A 592 -6.23 22.62 11.82
C VAL A 592 -7.68 22.98 11.49
N VAL A 593 -8.21 22.48 10.37
CA VAL A 593 -9.60 22.70 9.97
C VAL A 593 -10.58 22.13 10.99
N ALA A 594 -10.36 20.89 11.46
CA ALA A 594 -11.19 20.26 12.48
C ALA A 594 -11.23 21.09 13.78
N TRP A 595 -10.07 21.57 14.24
CA TRP A 595 -10.00 22.46 15.40
C TRP A 595 -10.77 23.77 15.18
N LEU A 596 -10.59 24.43 14.01
CA LEU A 596 -11.29 25.68 13.69
C LEU A 596 -12.81 25.52 13.69
N LYS A 597 -13.31 24.36 13.28
CA LYS A 597 -14.74 24.04 13.30
C LYS A 597 -15.26 23.70 14.69
N ALA A 598 -14.41 23.13 15.54
CA ALA A 598 -14.75 22.76 16.91
C ALA A 598 -14.77 23.97 17.87
N GLU A 599 -13.88 24.94 17.66
CA GLU A 599 -13.68 26.08 18.55
C GLU A 599 -14.90 27.03 18.50
N PRO A 600 -15.65 27.23 19.60
CA PRO A 600 -16.88 28.04 19.61
C PRO A 600 -16.69 29.48 19.11
N LYS A 601 -15.49 30.03 19.27
CA LYS A 601 -15.14 31.37 18.76
C LYS A 601 -15.11 31.43 17.22
N PHE A 602 -14.86 30.30 16.55
CA PHE A 602 -14.57 30.19 15.13
C PHE A 602 -15.60 29.37 14.35
N SER A 603 -16.37 28.52 15.01
CA SER A 603 -17.27 27.55 14.38
C SER A 603 -18.32 28.16 13.43
N ALA A 604 -18.78 29.38 13.70
CA ALA A 604 -19.73 30.11 12.84
C ALA A 604 -19.07 30.92 11.71
N ALA A 605 -17.73 30.98 11.68
CA ALA A 605 -16.99 31.77 10.70
C ALA A 605 -16.90 31.06 9.34
N GLN A 606 -16.88 31.87 8.29
CA GLN A 606 -16.55 31.39 6.95
C GLN A 606 -15.05 31.07 6.88
N LEU A 607 -14.72 29.84 6.51
CA LEU A 607 -13.33 29.41 6.34
C LEU A 607 -12.92 29.57 4.88
N ILE A 608 -11.82 30.30 4.66
CA ILE A 608 -11.16 30.45 3.37
C ILE A 608 -9.77 29.83 3.46
N VAL A 609 -9.44 28.91 2.56
CA VAL A 609 -8.09 28.32 2.48
C VAL A 609 -7.28 29.00 1.39
N VAL A 610 -6.06 29.39 1.70
CA VAL A 610 -5.11 30.00 0.77
C VAL A 610 -3.88 29.11 0.68
N GLY A 611 -3.42 28.81 -0.53
CA GLY A 611 -2.10 28.21 -0.76
C GLY A 611 -1.21 29.18 -1.53
N SER A 612 -0.11 29.62 -0.92
CA SER A 612 0.92 30.46 -1.54
C SER A 612 2.28 29.77 -1.55
N SER A 613 3.24 30.30 -2.32
CA SER A 613 4.66 29.93 -2.24
C SER A 613 4.93 28.42 -2.18
N GLY A 614 4.47 27.68 -3.19
CA GLY A 614 4.62 26.21 -3.28
C GLY A 614 3.59 25.37 -2.50
N ALA A 615 2.78 25.97 -1.61
CA ALA A 615 1.74 25.26 -0.87
C ALA A 615 0.41 25.08 -1.64
N GLY A 616 0.31 25.60 -2.88
CA GLY A 616 -0.88 25.48 -3.73
C GLY A 616 -1.40 24.04 -3.89
N PRO A 617 -0.55 23.06 -4.25
CA PRO A 617 -0.98 21.66 -4.40
C PRO A 617 -1.48 21.03 -3.10
N THR A 618 -0.82 21.33 -1.97
CA THR A 618 -1.27 20.90 -0.63
C THR A 618 -2.65 21.49 -0.31
N ALA A 619 -2.84 22.79 -0.56
CA ALA A 619 -4.12 23.48 -0.33
C ALA A 619 -5.24 22.92 -1.23
N ALA A 620 -4.95 22.70 -2.51
CA ALA A 620 -5.90 22.11 -3.47
C ALA A 620 -6.31 20.70 -3.06
N THR A 621 -5.36 19.88 -2.59
CA THR A 621 -5.64 18.53 -2.10
C THR A 621 -6.51 18.55 -0.85
N ALA A 622 -6.19 19.40 0.14
CA ALA A 622 -6.99 19.53 1.35
C ALA A 622 -8.41 20.03 1.06
N VAL A 623 -8.57 21.00 0.17
CA VAL A 623 -9.89 21.51 -0.26
C VAL A 623 -10.68 20.44 -1.00
N ALA A 624 -10.03 19.63 -1.83
CA ALA A 624 -10.68 18.51 -2.51
C ALA A 624 -11.21 17.48 -1.51
N LEU A 625 -10.47 17.18 -0.42
CA LEU A 625 -10.81 16.12 0.54
C LEU A 625 -11.62 16.57 1.76
N LEU A 626 -11.82 17.87 1.96
CA LEU A 626 -12.65 18.42 3.04
C LEU A 626 -13.86 19.18 2.46
N PRO A 627 -14.73 18.49 1.70
CA PRO A 627 -15.92 19.11 1.16
C PRO A 627 -16.78 19.68 2.29
N ASP A 628 -17.49 20.77 2.01
CA ASP A 628 -18.43 21.45 2.92
C ASP A 628 -17.82 22.11 4.17
N GLN A 629 -16.56 21.81 4.51
CA GLN A 629 -15.87 22.48 5.61
C GLN A 629 -15.24 23.81 5.17
N ILE A 630 -14.89 23.93 3.89
CA ILE A 630 -14.19 25.10 3.33
C ILE A 630 -15.12 25.84 2.38
N ALA A 631 -15.35 27.12 2.67
CA ALA A 631 -16.35 27.92 1.95
C ALA A 631 -15.79 28.59 0.69
N ARG A 632 -14.52 29.03 0.74
CA ARG A 632 -13.80 29.60 -0.41
C ARG A 632 -12.35 29.10 -0.42
N ALA A 633 -11.72 29.13 -1.60
CA ALA A 633 -10.31 28.86 -1.71
C ALA A 633 -9.59 29.78 -2.69
N VAL A 634 -8.30 30.02 -2.46
CA VAL A 634 -7.41 30.78 -3.36
C VAL A 634 -6.08 30.04 -3.47
N PHE A 635 -5.63 29.73 -4.68
CA PHE A 635 -4.40 28.95 -4.89
C PHE A 635 -3.44 29.67 -5.83
N ALA A 636 -2.17 29.75 -5.46
CA ALA A 636 -1.07 29.90 -6.40
C ALA A 636 -0.50 28.51 -6.71
N LEU A 637 -0.76 28.02 -7.93
CA LEU A 637 -0.26 26.74 -8.44
C LEU A 637 0.98 26.92 -9.32
N GLU A 638 1.15 28.09 -9.95
CA GLU A 638 2.36 28.45 -10.70
C GLU A 638 2.73 27.42 -11.79
N GLY A 639 1.72 26.84 -12.46
CA GLY A 639 1.92 25.84 -13.51
C GLY A 639 2.28 24.44 -12.98
N PHE A 640 2.29 24.22 -11.67
CA PHE A 640 2.63 22.93 -11.07
C PHE A 640 1.68 21.84 -11.55
N ARG A 641 2.26 20.68 -11.91
CA ARG A 641 1.57 19.43 -12.21
C ARG A 641 2.35 18.28 -11.59
N PHE A 642 1.65 17.31 -11.03
CA PHE A 642 2.27 16.07 -10.56
C PHE A 642 2.95 15.33 -11.71
N ALA A 643 2.39 15.42 -12.93
CA ALA A 643 3.00 14.88 -14.13
C ALA A 643 4.36 15.50 -14.50
N HIS A 644 4.80 16.59 -13.85
CA HIS A 644 6.14 17.17 -14.02
C HIS A 644 7.15 16.69 -12.96
N VAL A 645 6.72 15.90 -11.97
CA VAL A 645 7.62 15.35 -10.96
C VAL A 645 8.45 14.22 -11.57
N ARG A 646 9.77 14.36 -11.53
CA ARG A 646 10.75 13.45 -12.18
C ARG A 646 11.56 12.62 -11.20
N ASP A 647 11.32 12.77 -9.90
CA ASP A 647 12.07 12.06 -8.88
C ASP A 647 11.17 11.71 -7.69
N MET A 648 11.34 10.49 -7.18
CA MET A 648 10.67 10.03 -5.96
C MET A 648 11.13 10.79 -4.71
N VAL A 649 12.28 11.47 -4.78
CA VAL A 649 12.76 12.36 -3.71
C VAL A 649 12.08 13.71 -3.65
N ASP A 650 11.30 14.06 -4.66
CA ASP A 650 10.61 15.34 -4.72
C ASP A 650 9.53 15.43 -3.60
N PRO A 651 9.47 16.53 -2.83
CA PRO A 651 8.43 16.79 -1.83
C PRO A 651 6.98 16.60 -2.33
N MET A 652 6.74 16.81 -3.63
CA MET A 652 5.45 16.65 -4.29
C MET A 652 5.28 15.31 -5.02
N PHE A 653 6.22 14.37 -4.86
CA PHE A 653 6.02 13.01 -5.36
C PHE A 653 4.91 12.30 -4.60
N VAL A 654 3.84 11.97 -5.32
CA VAL A 654 2.66 11.28 -4.80
C VAL A 654 2.28 10.16 -5.76
N PRO A 655 2.63 8.89 -5.47
CA PRO A 655 2.25 7.76 -6.30
C PRO A 655 0.75 7.77 -6.63
N GLY A 656 0.39 7.56 -7.89
CA GLY A 656 -0.99 7.60 -8.37
C GLY A 656 -1.59 8.98 -8.67
N ALA A 657 -0.94 10.09 -8.31
CA ALA A 657 -1.50 11.42 -8.53
C ALA A 657 -1.80 11.72 -10.01
N VAL A 658 -0.99 11.21 -10.94
CA VAL A 658 -1.22 11.39 -12.39
C VAL A 658 -2.38 10.51 -12.86
N LYS A 659 -2.41 9.23 -12.45
CA LYS A 659 -3.52 8.33 -12.81
C LYS A 659 -4.88 8.88 -12.35
N TYR A 660 -4.94 9.49 -11.17
CA TYR A 660 -6.18 10.07 -10.64
C TYR A 660 -6.34 11.55 -10.99
N GLY A 661 -5.83 11.96 -12.16
CA GLY A 661 -6.23 13.17 -12.87
C GLY A 661 -5.50 14.46 -12.49
N ASP A 662 -4.38 14.35 -11.76
CA ASP A 662 -3.45 15.43 -11.44
C ASP A 662 -4.16 16.63 -10.75
N VAL A 663 -3.55 17.81 -10.73
CA VAL A 663 -4.11 19.04 -10.19
C VAL A 663 -5.47 19.41 -10.79
N PRO A 664 -5.75 19.24 -12.10
CA PRO A 664 -7.08 19.50 -12.65
C PRO A 664 -8.19 18.70 -11.97
N ALA A 665 -7.94 17.44 -11.57
CA ALA A 665 -8.91 16.66 -10.82
C ALA A 665 -9.14 17.23 -9.42
N LEU A 666 -8.09 17.61 -8.69
CA LEU A 666 -8.22 18.23 -7.37
C LEU A 666 -9.06 19.51 -7.42
N LEU A 667 -8.85 20.36 -8.44
CA LEU A 667 -9.64 21.58 -8.64
C LEU A 667 -11.12 21.29 -8.92
N ARG A 668 -11.42 20.24 -9.72
CA ARG A 668 -12.81 19.79 -9.94
C ARG A 668 -13.45 19.28 -8.66
N LEU A 669 -12.75 18.43 -7.92
CA LEU A 669 -13.23 17.88 -6.65
C LEU A 669 -13.45 18.97 -5.58
N GLY A 670 -12.64 20.03 -5.61
CA GLY A 670 -12.74 21.19 -4.74
C GLY A 670 -13.69 22.30 -5.23
N ALA A 671 -14.44 22.09 -6.32
CA ALA A 671 -15.23 23.15 -6.97
C ALA A 671 -16.31 23.77 -6.06
N ALA A 672 -16.81 23.03 -5.06
CA ALA A 672 -17.75 23.55 -4.06
C ALA A 672 -17.18 24.77 -3.29
N ALA A 673 -15.85 24.81 -3.09
CA ALA A 673 -15.15 25.94 -2.49
C ALA A 673 -14.88 27.09 -3.48
N ARG A 674 -15.36 27.02 -4.73
CA ARG A 674 -15.23 28.07 -5.76
C ARG A 674 -13.81 28.68 -5.81
N PRO A 675 -12.78 27.86 -6.09
CA PRO A 675 -11.40 28.29 -5.98
C PRO A 675 -11.08 29.40 -6.99
N ILE A 676 -10.37 30.45 -6.53
CA ILE A 676 -9.69 31.41 -7.42
C ILE A 676 -8.26 30.88 -7.62
N VAL A 677 -7.89 30.59 -8.87
CA VAL A 677 -6.65 29.89 -9.20
C VAL A 677 -5.72 30.79 -10.00
N PHE A 678 -4.48 30.93 -9.53
CA PHE A 678 -3.38 31.54 -10.24
C PHE A 678 -2.39 30.45 -10.68
N ASP A 679 -2.27 30.20 -11.98
CA ASP A 679 -1.55 29.04 -12.54
C ASP A 679 -0.51 29.44 -13.60
N ASP A 680 -0.03 30.69 -13.55
CA ASP A 680 0.99 31.18 -14.49
C ASP A 680 2.40 30.93 -13.94
N ALA A 681 3.12 29.98 -14.52
CA ALA A 681 4.51 29.67 -14.17
C ALA A 681 5.49 30.82 -14.48
N ALA A 682 5.18 31.67 -15.46
CA ALA A 682 6.06 32.79 -15.84
C ALA A 682 5.94 33.98 -14.88
N HIS A 683 4.85 34.06 -14.13
CA HIS A 683 4.57 35.14 -13.19
C HIS A 683 4.10 34.59 -11.84
N PRO A 684 5.04 34.13 -10.98
CA PRO A 684 4.73 33.70 -9.62
C PRO A 684 3.89 34.74 -8.90
N THR A 685 2.84 34.28 -8.22
CA THR A 685 1.85 35.20 -7.66
C THR A 685 2.30 35.67 -6.28
N ASP A 686 2.49 36.98 -6.12
CA ASP A 686 2.86 37.53 -4.82
C ASP A 686 1.72 37.42 -3.79
N ASP A 687 2.10 37.36 -2.50
CA ASP A 687 1.15 37.28 -1.40
C ASP A 687 0.13 38.43 -1.39
N ALA A 688 0.53 39.62 -1.86
CA ALA A 688 -0.37 40.79 -1.92
C ALA A 688 -1.50 40.59 -2.94
N THR A 689 -1.22 39.93 -4.06
CA THR A 689 -2.20 39.57 -5.08
C THR A 689 -3.16 38.52 -4.55
N LEU A 690 -2.65 37.51 -3.84
CA LEU A 690 -3.47 36.51 -3.16
C LEU A 690 -4.38 37.15 -2.11
N ALA A 691 -3.89 38.09 -1.30
CA ALA A 691 -4.71 38.83 -0.34
C ALA A 691 -5.85 39.59 -1.02
N ARG A 692 -5.60 40.27 -2.15
CA ARG A 692 -6.68 40.94 -2.92
C ARG A 692 -7.71 39.96 -3.46
N ALA A 693 -7.29 38.78 -3.91
CA ALA A 693 -8.20 37.73 -4.34
C ALA A 693 -9.06 37.20 -3.18
N VAL A 694 -8.48 37.03 -1.99
CA VAL A 694 -9.22 36.65 -0.78
C VAL A 694 -10.26 37.72 -0.43
N LEU A 695 -9.91 39.01 -0.43
CA LEU A 695 -10.86 40.10 -0.18
C LEU A 695 -12.01 40.10 -1.19
N THR A 696 -11.72 39.78 -2.46
CA THR A 696 -12.74 39.60 -3.51
C THR A 696 -13.65 38.41 -3.20
N ALA A 697 -13.08 37.30 -2.74
CA ALA A 697 -13.84 36.10 -2.36
C ALA A 697 -14.75 36.33 -1.12
N ILE A 698 -14.32 37.20 -0.18
CA ILE A 698 -15.12 37.63 0.97
C ILE A 698 -16.31 38.49 0.54
N ALA A 699 -16.11 39.40 -0.42
CA ALA A 699 -17.15 40.31 -0.89
C ALA A 699 -18.20 39.63 -1.80
N ALA A 700 -17.90 38.45 -2.33
CA ALA A 700 -18.82 37.73 -3.21
C ALA A 700 -20.08 37.23 -2.45
N PRO A 701 -21.29 37.32 -3.03
CA PRO A 701 -22.53 36.90 -2.37
C PRO A 701 -22.48 35.45 -1.85
N ARG A 702 -23.01 35.24 -0.64
CA ARG A 702 -23.36 33.91 -0.13
C ARG A 702 -24.67 33.51 -0.83
N HIS A 703 -24.61 32.52 -1.71
CA HIS A 703 -25.79 31.96 -2.37
C HIS A 703 -26.32 30.77 -1.58
#